data_AF-A0AAQ3LXS8-F1
#
_entry.id   AF-A0AAQ3LXS8-F1
#
_cell.length_a   1.000
_cell.length_b   1.000
_cell.length_c   1.000
_cell.angle_alpha   90.00
_cell.angle_beta   90.00
_cell.angle_gamma   90.00
#
_symmetry.space_group_name_H-M   'P 1'
#
loop_
_entity.id
_entity.type
_entity.pdbx_description
1 polymer ?
#
loop_
_entity_poly.entity_id
_entity_poly.type
_entity_poly.pdbx_seq_one_letter_code
_entity_poly.pdbx_strand_id
1 'polypeptide(L)'
;MGDHILGKHQIEKALADEAKQISSGRLKEENPLDTSDEFRRFCEASRRGDLKVCQEQIGNGVNINARDEYDYTPLILASLCGHYEVVQMLLEQGALCERDTFQGERCLYNALNDRIRNLLLSYDYSKSTDPLQPLAAHITSLLSRETPRTADIEVYTGDAKFYLHKFILSARSPYFAKKLAAAPDTTNWRLSQSIPIRSFETCIRYLYLGEIGANFGEAEDEQAILLGIDKLSRQLEIPELFENITNPGDRRQARQRRTEEIERGRDQVNAWFVSNVLRHCLDVETSQAEHVKWDRDNAIFADVLLRADEDLDDDEDEEDDDDLTSDSALKLRNTIGPLNGIPIGHFDSAASRPPSRERKPRRSKLYPCHRAMLLRSEVFETMFASPFREGQDTKYLQIIPVDCSPDVLRVTLTYLYTEHANFSLNLALDVLHAADMLFIEKLKQRAALLISTLGNGTASIVEPDNSRGSTADTDDEINIYDVVRAGWDTRVHRLEEFGARYIAYRLEQYIDEEEFKELVRESANRIQKRQETDTVELIDDIRYYLSERFRLRFEDAFLDEMMDEADINEAAAHVQPERHEYDQLHANENPVDEGYSGSPAKGLPVDEVEAPGTIVRTLDGEIAGDEFAQDALNYQILLGKIEVLMGRLGLDG
;
A
#
# COMPACT_ATOMS: atom_id res chain seq x y z
N MET A 1 -7.20 35.30 -20.84
CA MET A 1 -6.09 35.34 -21.81
C MET A 1 -6.56 34.58 -23.03
N GLY A 2 -6.40 35.13 -24.24
CA GLY A 2 -6.90 34.48 -25.46
C GLY A 2 -6.08 33.24 -25.78
N ASP A 3 -6.77 32.13 -26.07
CA ASP A 3 -6.15 30.89 -26.56
C ASP A 3 -5.33 31.19 -27.81
N HIS A 4 -4.02 31.08 -27.67
CA HIS A 4 -3.10 31.17 -28.78
C HIS A 4 -3.13 29.81 -29.49
N ILE A 5 -4.09 29.61 -30.40
CA ILE A 5 -4.19 28.38 -31.20
C ILE A 5 -2.92 28.27 -32.04
N LEU A 6 -2.05 27.32 -31.68
CA LEU A 6 -0.80 27.04 -32.39
C LEU A 6 -1.12 26.48 -33.78
N GLY A 7 -0.41 26.96 -34.80
CA GLY A 7 -0.57 26.42 -36.16
C GLY A 7 0.00 25.00 -36.26
N LYS A 8 -0.56 24.15 -37.14
CA LYS A 8 -0.12 22.76 -37.37
C LYS A 8 1.40 22.60 -37.45
N HIS A 9 2.08 23.46 -38.21
CA HIS A 9 3.54 23.40 -38.36
C HIS A 9 4.32 23.78 -37.09
N GLN A 10 3.75 24.61 -36.22
CA GLN A 10 4.34 24.93 -34.93
C GLN A 10 4.21 23.74 -33.96
N ILE A 11 3.08 23.02 -34.03
CA ILE A 11 2.84 21.79 -33.26
C ILE A 11 3.79 20.68 -33.73
N GLU A 12 3.88 20.43 -35.04
CA GLU A 12 4.80 19.43 -35.61
C GLU A 12 6.26 19.69 -35.23
N LYS A 13 6.67 20.97 -35.25
CA LYS A 13 8.02 21.37 -34.83
C LYS A 13 8.23 21.16 -33.33
N ALA A 14 7.27 21.53 -32.50
CA ALA A 14 7.35 21.32 -31.05
C ALA A 14 7.46 19.82 -30.72
N LEU A 15 6.64 18.97 -31.36
CA LEU A 15 6.70 17.51 -31.21
C LEU A 15 8.04 16.92 -31.68
N ALA A 16 8.62 17.43 -32.76
CA ALA A 16 9.93 16.98 -33.24
C ALA A 16 11.08 17.40 -32.30
N ASP A 17 11.03 18.63 -31.77
CA ASP A 17 11.98 19.11 -30.77
C ASP A 17 11.85 18.33 -29.46
N GLU A 18 10.62 17.97 -29.05
CA GLU A 18 10.33 17.12 -27.90
C GLU A 18 10.85 15.69 -28.07
N ALA A 19 10.56 15.04 -29.20
CA ALA A 19 11.07 13.70 -29.51
C ALA A 19 12.61 13.66 -29.50
N LYS A 20 13.26 14.75 -29.90
CA LYS A 20 14.72 14.92 -29.81
C LYS A 20 15.20 15.08 -28.36
N GLN A 21 14.44 15.75 -27.50
CA GLN A 21 14.75 15.84 -26.08
C GLN A 21 14.56 14.51 -25.34
N ILE A 22 13.52 13.75 -25.68
CA ILE A 22 13.27 12.40 -25.15
C ILE A 22 14.39 11.44 -25.59
N SER A 23 14.70 11.39 -26.89
CA SER A 23 15.78 10.53 -27.41
C SER A 23 17.17 10.89 -26.91
N SER A 24 17.40 12.16 -26.52
CA SER A 24 18.66 12.58 -25.86
C SER A 24 18.66 12.37 -24.35
N GLY A 25 17.59 11.83 -23.76
CA GLY A 25 17.43 11.59 -22.33
C GLY A 25 17.23 12.85 -21.48
N ARG A 26 17.04 14.01 -22.10
CA ARG A 26 16.82 15.30 -21.40
C ARG A 26 15.39 15.45 -20.88
N LEU A 27 14.45 14.72 -21.46
CA LEU A 27 13.05 14.67 -21.05
C LEU A 27 12.64 13.20 -20.90
N LYS A 28 11.98 12.84 -19.80
CA LYS A 28 11.36 11.53 -19.63
C LYS A 28 10.10 11.46 -20.51
N GLU A 29 9.90 10.34 -21.19
CA GLU A 29 8.63 10.05 -21.85
C GLU A 29 7.57 9.81 -20.76
N GLU A 30 6.49 10.61 -20.74
CA GLU A 30 5.42 10.49 -19.73
C GLU A 30 4.64 9.19 -19.90
N ASN A 31 4.48 8.75 -21.14
CA ASN A 31 3.79 7.52 -21.50
C ASN A 31 4.71 6.64 -22.37
N PRO A 32 5.76 6.04 -21.78
CA PRO A 32 6.65 5.16 -22.52
C PRO A 32 5.87 3.94 -23.01
N LEU A 33 6.22 3.46 -24.21
CA LEU A 33 5.72 2.18 -24.69
C LEU A 33 6.31 1.07 -23.83
N ASP A 34 5.45 0.30 -23.17
CA ASP A 34 5.86 -0.87 -22.40
C ASP A 34 5.24 -2.12 -23.03
N THR A 35 6.12 -3.02 -23.49
CA THR A 35 5.73 -4.27 -24.16
C THR A 35 5.95 -5.49 -23.26
N SER A 36 6.31 -5.29 -21.99
CA SER A 36 6.52 -6.38 -21.03
C SER A 36 5.23 -7.17 -20.80
N ASP A 37 5.38 -8.45 -20.46
CA ASP A 37 4.23 -9.32 -20.18
C ASP A 37 3.51 -8.87 -18.90
N GLU A 38 4.24 -8.31 -17.94
CA GLU A 38 3.73 -7.69 -16.70
C GLU A 38 2.81 -6.51 -17.03
N PHE A 39 3.27 -5.58 -17.88
CA PHE A 39 2.45 -4.45 -18.30
C PHE A 39 1.25 -4.87 -19.15
N ARG A 40 1.40 -5.90 -20.00
CA ARG A 40 0.27 -6.45 -20.76
C ARG A 40 -0.81 -7.02 -19.83
N ARG A 41 -0.42 -7.75 -18.78
CA ARG A 41 -1.34 -8.21 -17.73
C ARG A 41 -2.02 -7.04 -17.02
N PHE A 42 -1.28 -5.99 -16.70
CA PHE A 42 -1.83 -4.80 -16.06
C PHE A 42 -2.88 -4.08 -16.92
N CYS A 43 -2.61 -3.94 -18.22
CA CYS A 43 -3.55 -3.40 -19.19
C CYS A 43 -4.81 -4.27 -19.31
N GLU A 44 -4.66 -5.59 -19.38
CA GLU A 44 -5.79 -6.52 -19.46
C GLU A 44 -6.67 -6.47 -18.19
N ALA A 45 -6.04 -6.44 -17.01
CA ALA A 45 -6.73 -6.25 -15.74
C ALA A 45 -7.52 -4.94 -15.71
N SER A 46 -6.93 -3.86 -16.23
CA SER A 46 -7.59 -2.55 -16.33
C SER A 46 -8.80 -2.58 -17.28
N ARG A 47 -8.75 -3.36 -18.36
CA ARG A 47 -9.88 -3.56 -19.30
C ARG A 47 -11.01 -4.38 -18.66
N ARG A 48 -10.66 -5.39 -17.86
CA ARG A 48 -11.64 -6.26 -17.19
C ARG A 48 -12.24 -5.64 -15.93
N GLY A 49 -11.61 -4.60 -15.39
CA GLY A 49 -12.02 -4.01 -14.11
C GLY A 49 -11.49 -4.79 -12.91
N ASP A 50 -10.49 -5.64 -13.13
CA ASP A 50 -9.87 -6.44 -12.09
C ASP A 50 -8.97 -5.57 -11.21
N LEU A 51 -9.60 -4.91 -10.25
CA LEU A 51 -8.96 -4.03 -9.28
C LEU A 51 -7.81 -4.73 -8.55
N LYS A 52 -7.94 -6.03 -8.30
CA LYS A 52 -6.99 -6.82 -7.52
C LYS A 52 -5.69 -7.01 -8.29
N VAL A 53 -5.77 -7.49 -9.53
CA VAL A 53 -4.59 -7.65 -10.40
C VAL A 53 -3.99 -6.28 -10.71
N CYS A 54 -4.80 -5.23 -10.86
CA CYS A 54 -4.28 -3.88 -11.03
C CYS A 54 -3.42 -3.44 -9.82
N GLN A 55 -3.89 -3.65 -8.60
CA GLN A 55 -3.14 -3.32 -7.38
C GLN A 55 -1.86 -4.13 -7.23
N GLU A 56 -1.89 -5.42 -7.56
CA GLU A 56 -0.72 -6.30 -7.53
C GLU A 56 0.37 -5.80 -8.47
N GLN A 57 0.03 -5.52 -9.73
CA GLN A 57 0.98 -5.02 -10.72
C GLN A 57 1.55 -3.65 -10.30
N ILE A 58 0.73 -2.78 -9.71
CA ILE A 58 1.20 -1.51 -9.12
C ILE A 58 2.20 -1.77 -7.99
N GLY A 59 1.91 -2.73 -7.10
CA GLY A 59 2.81 -3.14 -6.02
C GLY A 59 4.15 -3.68 -6.51
N ASN A 60 4.15 -4.38 -7.65
CA ASN A 60 5.35 -4.88 -8.32
C ASN A 60 6.16 -3.79 -9.04
N GLY A 61 5.68 -2.54 -9.05
CA GLY A 61 6.39 -1.39 -9.62
C GLY A 61 6.12 -1.14 -11.10
N VAL A 62 5.02 -1.69 -11.65
CA VAL A 62 4.63 -1.40 -13.04
C VAL A 62 4.40 0.10 -13.23
N ASN A 63 4.86 0.62 -14.37
CA ASN A 63 4.66 2.03 -14.70
C ASN A 63 3.19 2.30 -15.04
N ILE A 64 2.47 2.91 -14.10
CA ILE A 64 1.04 3.27 -14.21
C ILE A 64 0.74 4.13 -15.45
N ASN A 65 1.73 4.91 -15.89
CA ASN A 65 1.58 5.88 -16.96
C ASN A 65 2.10 5.39 -18.31
N ALA A 66 2.66 4.19 -18.40
CA ALA A 66 3.06 3.60 -19.68
C ALA A 66 1.85 3.39 -20.61
N ARG A 67 2.14 3.18 -21.90
CA ARG A 67 1.14 2.88 -22.94
C ARG A 67 1.38 1.51 -23.55
N ASP A 68 0.29 0.85 -23.92
CA ASP A 68 0.33 -0.40 -24.69
C ASP A 68 0.66 -0.15 -26.16
N GLU A 69 0.74 -1.22 -26.95
CA GLU A 69 1.01 -1.17 -28.39
C GLU A 69 -0.05 -0.41 -29.22
N TYR A 70 -1.18 -0.08 -28.60
CA TYR A 70 -2.30 0.66 -29.20
C TYR A 70 -2.39 2.10 -28.68
N ASP A 71 -1.34 2.59 -28.02
CA ASP A 71 -1.27 3.92 -27.40
C ASP A 71 -2.30 4.16 -26.28
N TYR A 72 -2.80 3.09 -25.65
CA TYR A 72 -3.68 3.21 -24.48
C TYR A 72 -2.89 3.10 -23.19
N THR A 73 -3.13 4.04 -22.28
CA THR A 73 -2.71 3.90 -20.88
C THR A 73 -3.73 3.07 -20.11
N PRO A 74 -3.34 2.41 -19.00
CA PRO A 74 -4.24 1.69 -18.11
C PRO A 74 -5.46 2.51 -17.67
N LEU A 75 -5.26 3.81 -17.42
CA LEU A 75 -6.32 4.75 -17.06
C LEU A 75 -7.34 4.94 -18.19
N ILE A 76 -6.88 5.02 -19.46
CA ILE A 76 -7.78 5.12 -20.60
C ILE A 76 -8.56 3.81 -20.78
N LEU A 77 -7.92 2.66 -20.61
CA LEU A 77 -8.56 1.34 -20.71
C LEU A 77 -9.68 1.19 -19.67
N ALA A 78 -9.39 1.46 -18.40
CA ALA A 78 -10.39 1.41 -17.33
C ALA A 78 -11.55 2.40 -17.54
N SER A 79 -11.23 3.62 -18.01
CA SER A 79 -12.24 4.65 -18.29
C SER A 79 -13.16 4.28 -19.46
N LEU A 80 -12.59 3.69 -20.52
CA LEU A 80 -13.30 3.21 -21.70
C LEU A 80 -14.24 2.04 -21.36
N CYS A 81 -13.76 1.12 -20.52
CA CYS A 81 -14.52 -0.07 -20.11
C CYS A 81 -15.50 0.21 -18.97
N GLY A 82 -15.47 1.40 -18.36
CA GLY A 82 -16.48 1.82 -17.37
C GLY A 82 -16.20 1.43 -15.93
N HIS A 83 -14.97 1.05 -15.61
CA HIS A 83 -14.58 0.52 -14.30
C HIS A 83 -14.21 1.65 -13.33
N TYR A 84 -15.23 2.22 -12.69
CA TYR A 84 -15.08 3.41 -11.84
C TYR A 84 -14.05 3.21 -10.72
N GLU A 85 -14.08 2.07 -10.05
CA GLU A 85 -13.22 1.73 -8.91
C GLU A 85 -11.75 1.63 -9.34
N VAL A 86 -11.48 1.04 -10.52
CA VAL A 86 -10.14 0.97 -11.10
C VAL A 86 -9.67 2.36 -11.53
N VAL A 87 -10.54 3.18 -12.15
CA VAL A 87 -10.21 4.56 -12.49
C VAL A 87 -9.85 5.37 -11.25
N GLN A 88 -10.65 5.27 -10.18
CA GLN A 88 -10.39 5.97 -8.93
C GLN A 88 -9.04 5.54 -8.33
N MET A 89 -8.79 4.24 -8.25
CA MET A 89 -7.53 3.73 -7.73
C MET A 89 -6.33 4.17 -8.60
N LEU A 90 -6.42 4.09 -9.93
CA LEU A 90 -5.33 4.53 -10.81
C LEU A 90 -5.01 6.01 -10.59
N LEU A 91 -6.03 6.87 -10.44
CA LEU A 91 -5.84 8.28 -10.14
C LEU A 91 -5.21 8.50 -8.75
N GLU A 92 -5.67 7.78 -7.72
CA GLU A 92 -5.09 7.83 -6.37
C GLU A 92 -3.62 7.39 -6.33
N GLN A 93 -3.24 6.46 -7.21
CA GLN A 93 -1.87 5.94 -7.36
C GLN A 93 -1.01 6.78 -8.33
N GLY A 94 -1.50 7.93 -8.81
CA GLY A 94 -0.72 8.88 -9.61
C GLY A 94 -0.79 8.68 -11.13
N ALA A 95 -1.87 8.10 -11.65
CA ALA A 95 -2.12 8.09 -13.09
C ALA A 95 -2.34 9.51 -13.64
N LEU A 96 -1.66 9.83 -14.75
CA LEU A 96 -1.69 11.14 -15.38
C LEU A 96 -3.01 11.37 -16.13
N CYS A 97 -3.82 12.33 -15.66
CA CYS A 97 -5.04 12.78 -16.33
C CYS A 97 -5.00 14.29 -16.63
N GLU A 98 -4.06 14.70 -17.48
CA GLU A 98 -3.89 16.11 -17.86
C GLU A 98 -4.80 16.52 -18.99
N ARG A 99 -5.72 17.46 -18.71
CA ARG A 99 -6.73 17.93 -19.67
C ARG A 99 -6.14 18.55 -20.94
N ASP A 100 -4.91 19.06 -20.87
CA ASP A 100 -4.23 19.73 -21.99
C ASP A 100 -3.26 18.77 -22.72
N THR A 101 -3.31 17.46 -22.43
CA THR A 101 -2.49 16.43 -23.08
C THR A 101 -3.32 15.52 -23.96
N PHE A 102 -2.68 14.97 -24.99
CA PHE A 102 -3.32 14.00 -25.89
C PHE A 102 -3.92 12.80 -25.13
N GLN A 103 -3.23 12.30 -24.10
CA GLN A 103 -3.72 11.16 -23.31
C GLN A 103 -4.85 11.54 -22.35
N GLY A 104 -4.79 12.69 -21.69
CA GLY A 104 -5.88 13.12 -20.80
C GLY A 104 -7.15 13.53 -21.54
N GLU A 105 -7.04 14.17 -22.71
CA GLU A 105 -8.21 14.42 -23.58
C GLU A 105 -8.86 13.10 -24.03
N ARG A 106 -8.06 12.11 -24.44
CA ARG A 106 -8.54 10.77 -24.80
C ARG A 106 -9.22 10.06 -23.63
N CYS A 107 -8.66 10.18 -22.42
CA CYS A 107 -9.25 9.62 -21.22
C CYS A 107 -10.65 10.22 -20.94
N LEU A 108 -10.77 11.55 -21.01
CA LEU A 108 -12.05 12.25 -20.85
C LEU A 108 -13.05 11.95 -21.97
N TYR A 109 -12.58 11.85 -23.21
CA TYR A 109 -13.43 11.50 -24.35
C TYR A 109 -13.98 10.07 -24.22
N ASN A 110 -13.12 9.12 -23.83
CA ASN A 110 -13.45 7.71 -23.72
C ASN A 110 -14.16 7.32 -22.41
N ALA A 111 -14.40 8.25 -21.47
CA ALA A 111 -15.15 7.93 -20.25
C ALA A 111 -16.54 7.37 -20.58
N LEU A 112 -16.79 6.10 -20.21
CA LEU A 112 -18.03 5.38 -20.55
C LEU A 112 -19.29 6.07 -20.01
N ASN A 113 -19.20 6.70 -18.83
CA ASN A 113 -20.32 7.34 -18.17
C ASN A 113 -19.94 8.68 -17.50
N ASP A 114 -20.97 9.48 -17.18
CA ASP A 114 -20.79 10.80 -16.56
C ASP A 114 -20.17 10.72 -15.16
N ARG A 115 -20.34 9.61 -14.44
CA ARG A 115 -19.73 9.41 -13.11
C ARG A 115 -18.20 9.37 -13.22
N ILE A 116 -17.66 8.62 -14.19
CA ILE A 116 -16.22 8.56 -14.49
C ILE A 116 -15.73 9.88 -15.06
N ARG A 117 -16.47 10.48 -16.01
CA ARG A 117 -16.14 11.80 -16.57
C ARG A 117 -16.03 12.87 -15.47
N ASN A 118 -16.98 12.91 -14.55
CA ASN A 118 -16.98 13.84 -13.42
C ASN A 118 -15.84 13.55 -12.44
N LEU A 119 -15.49 12.27 -12.23
CA LEU A 119 -14.32 11.89 -11.44
C LEU A 119 -13.03 12.44 -12.08
N LEU A 120 -12.78 12.14 -13.36
CA LEU A 120 -11.62 12.64 -14.11
C LEU A 120 -11.56 14.17 -14.15
N LEU A 121 -12.71 14.85 -14.25
CA LEU A 121 -12.79 16.30 -14.17
C LEU A 121 -12.57 16.83 -12.75
N SER A 122 -13.06 16.16 -11.71
CA SER A 122 -12.80 16.56 -10.32
C SER A 122 -11.33 16.40 -9.95
N TYR A 123 -10.66 15.43 -10.58
CA TYR A 123 -9.22 15.22 -10.48
C TYR A 123 -8.47 16.26 -11.34
N ASP A 124 -8.41 17.50 -10.86
CA ASP A 124 -7.51 18.54 -11.38
C ASP A 124 -6.05 18.13 -11.17
N TYR A 125 -5.30 17.66 -12.18
CA TYR A 125 -3.90 17.23 -12.04
C TYR A 125 -2.93 18.26 -11.43
N SER A 126 -3.31 19.54 -11.31
CA SER A 126 -2.57 20.48 -10.46
C SER A 126 -2.72 20.21 -8.96
N LYS A 127 -3.67 19.34 -8.57
CA LYS A 127 -4.15 18.98 -7.22
C LYS A 127 -4.58 17.51 -7.06
N SER A 128 -4.70 16.74 -8.14
CA SER A 128 -5.32 15.42 -8.17
C SER A 128 -4.23 14.40 -8.08
N THR A 129 -3.96 14.05 -6.82
CA THR A 129 -2.91 13.12 -6.42
C THR A 129 -1.75 13.24 -7.40
N ASP A 130 -1.10 14.38 -7.31
CA ASP A 130 0.30 14.21 -7.14
C ASP A 130 0.51 13.68 -5.71
N PRO A 131 0.59 12.36 -5.47
CA PRO A 131 1.01 11.84 -4.18
C PRO A 131 2.47 12.21 -3.90
N LEU A 132 3.12 13.13 -4.64
CA LEU A 132 4.51 13.61 -4.50
C LEU A 132 4.77 14.31 -3.17
N GLN A 133 4.74 13.45 -2.17
CA GLN A 133 5.71 13.29 -1.10
C GLN A 133 5.20 13.90 0.19
N PRO A 134 4.29 13.20 0.89
CA PRO A 134 3.97 13.50 2.29
C PRO A 134 5.21 13.74 3.15
N LEU A 135 6.33 13.08 2.82
CA LEU A 135 7.64 13.41 3.38
C LEU A 135 8.08 14.85 3.06
N ALA A 136 8.06 15.27 1.79
CA ALA A 136 8.42 16.64 1.40
C ALA A 136 7.46 17.69 2.00
N ALA A 137 6.16 17.40 2.01
CA ALA A 137 5.16 18.25 2.65
C ALA A 137 5.41 18.37 4.16
N HIS A 138 5.66 17.24 4.83
CA HIS A 138 6.02 17.20 6.25
C HIS A 138 7.28 18.02 6.53
N ILE A 139 8.37 17.74 5.82
CA ILE A 139 9.65 18.44 5.97
C ILE A 139 9.43 19.94 5.75
N THR A 140 8.78 20.35 4.66
CA THR A 140 8.49 21.77 4.39
C THR A 140 7.69 22.41 5.52
N SER A 141 6.71 21.70 6.09
CA SER A 141 5.87 22.21 7.18
C SER A 141 6.67 22.57 8.43
N LEU A 142 7.83 21.93 8.65
CA LEU A 142 8.71 22.20 9.79
C LEU A 142 9.26 23.63 9.79
N LEU A 143 9.30 24.32 8.64
CA LEU A 143 9.74 25.72 8.56
C LEU A 143 8.79 26.70 9.24
N SER A 144 7.50 26.36 9.31
CA SER A 144 6.44 27.20 9.86
C SER A 144 5.79 26.62 11.12
N ARG A 145 6.22 25.44 11.56
CA ARG A 145 5.62 24.75 12.71
C ARG A 145 6.07 25.39 14.02
N GLU A 146 5.10 25.86 14.81
CA GLU A 146 5.37 26.48 16.12
C GLU A 146 5.33 25.46 17.26
N THR A 147 4.38 24.52 17.20
CA THR A 147 4.14 23.51 18.25
C THR A 147 3.97 22.11 17.65
N PRO A 148 4.66 21.08 18.18
CA PRO A 148 5.78 21.19 19.11
C PRO A 148 7.01 21.81 18.42
N ARG A 149 7.82 22.56 19.18
CA ARG A 149 9.03 23.18 18.66
C ARG A 149 10.15 22.14 18.55
N THR A 150 10.62 21.87 17.34
CA THR A 150 11.67 20.87 17.05
C THR A 150 12.96 21.45 16.47
N ALA A 151 12.99 22.75 16.15
CA ALA A 151 14.18 23.40 15.62
C ALA A 151 15.30 23.50 16.66
N ASP A 152 16.51 23.13 16.26
CA ASP A 152 17.71 23.00 17.09
C ASP A 152 18.84 23.97 16.71
N ILE A 153 18.65 24.78 15.66
CA ILE A 153 19.59 25.84 15.24
C ILE A 153 18.86 27.11 14.76
N GLU A 154 19.41 28.26 15.13
CA GLU A 154 18.94 29.59 14.74
C GLU A 154 19.89 30.21 13.71
N VAL A 155 19.41 30.51 12.51
CA VAL A 155 20.20 31.13 11.45
C VAL A 155 19.74 32.56 11.19
N TYR A 156 20.68 33.50 11.15
CA TYR A 156 20.44 34.92 10.97
C TYR A 156 20.92 35.40 9.61
N THR A 157 20.08 36.18 8.93
CA THR A 157 20.39 36.88 7.67
C THR A 157 19.90 38.32 7.80
N GLY A 158 20.83 39.27 7.94
CA GLY A 158 20.47 40.64 8.34
C GLY A 158 19.78 40.64 9.71
N ASP A 159 18.56 41.19 9.76
CA ASP A 159 17.72 41.22 10.96
C ASP A 159 16.71 40.05 11.02
N ALA A 160 16.64 39.22 9.98
CA ALA A 160 15.74 38.06 9.95
C ALA A 160 16.35 36.87 10.69
N LYS A 161 15.49 36.10 11.36
CA LYS A 161 15.81 34.89 12.12
C LYS A 161 15.04 33.69 11.58
N PHE A 162 15.74 32.60 11.34
CA PHE A 162 15.19 31.34 10.84
C PHE A 162 15.45 30.23 11.87
N TYR A 163 14.41 29.46 12.18
CA TYR A 163 14.50 28.29 13.06
C TYR A 163 14.58 27.03 12.19
N LEU A 164 15.71 26.34 12.24
CA LEU A 164 16.03 25.23 11.34
C LEU A 164 16.47 23.98 12.12
N HIS A 165 16.69 22.88 11.40
CA HIS A 165 17.05 21.56 11.90
C HIS A 165 18.43 21.18 11.39
N LYS A 166 19.38 20.92 12.30
CA LYS A 166 20.76 20.56 11.97
C LYS A 166 20.83 19.33 11.08
N PHE A 167 20.05 18.29 11.40
CA PHE A 167 20.07 17.05 10.62
C PHE A 167 19.64 17.27 9.15
N ILE A 168 18.61 18.10 8.89
CA ILE A 168 18.18 18.43 7.51
C ILE A 168 19.28 19.21 6.79
N LEU A 169 19.87 20.20 7.46
CA LEU A 169 20.96 20.99 6.89
C LEU A 169 22.18 20.11 6.58
N SER A 170 22.57 19.22 7.49
CA SER A 170 23.67 18.28 7.30
C SER A 170 23.38 17.24 6.23
N ALA A 171 22.14 16.76 6.10
CA ALA A 171 21.76 15.80 5.06
C ALA A 171 21.78 16.44 3.67
N ARG A 172 21.31 17.69 3.55
CA ARG A 172 21.03 18.35 2.26
C ARG A 172 22.12 19.30 1.79
N SER A 173 23.08 19.67 2.64
CA SER A 173 24.18 20.57 2.28
C SER A 173 25.54 20.03 2.77
N PRO A 174 26.47 19.73 1.85
CA PRO A 174 27.83 19.31 2.20
C PRO A 174 28.57 20.33 3.08
N TYR A 175 28.31 21.62 2.88
CA TYR A 175 28.86 22.69 3.69
C TYR A 175 28.41 22.59 5.16
N PHE A 176 27.11 22.45 5.40
CA PHE A 176 26.58 22.29 6.75
C PHE A 176 26.98 20.95 7.36
N ALA A 177 27.05 19.88 6.57
CA ALA A 177 27.56 18.59 7.03
C ALA A 177 28.96 18.71 7.63
N LYS A 178 29.91 19.31 6.89
CA LYS A 178 31.30 19.53 7.37
C LYS A 178 31.35 20.42 8.60
N LYS A 179 30.59 21.53 8.60
CA LYS A 179 30.68 22.50 9.68
C LYS A 179 30.01 22.02 10.97
N LEU A 180 28.86 21.36 10.88
CA LEU A 180 28.17 20.79 12.05
C LEU A 180 28.88 19.53 12.58
N ALA A 181 29.57 18.76 11.73
CA ALA A 181 30.44 17.68 12.20
C ALA A 181 31.64 18.22 13.02
N ALA A 182 32.17 19.40 12.67
CA ALA A 182 33.26 20.03 13.41
C ALA A 182 32.81 20.71 14.71
N ALA A 183 31.56 21.18 14.77
CA ALA A 183 31.00 21.90 15.92
C ALA A 183 29.50 21.57 16.12
N PRO A 184 29.16 20.38 16.65
CA PRO A 184 27.78 19.91 16.77
C PRO A 184 26.94 20.76 17.74
N ASP A 185 27.58 21.37 18.74
CA ASP A 185 26.94 22.21 19.77
C ASP A 185 26.52 23.60 19.24
N THR A 186 26.73 23.88 17.94
CA THR A 186 26.36 25.15 17.33
C THR A 186 24.85 25.35 17.38
N THR A 187 24.37 26.33 18.15
CA THR A 187 22.94 26.67 18.27
C THR A 187 22.55 27.92 17.48
N ASN A 188 23.53 28.74 17.12
CA ASN A 188 23.30 29.97 16.37
C ASN A 188 24.31 30.15 15.25
N TRP A 189 23.86 30.78 14.16
CA TRP A 189 24.69 31.01 13.00
C TRP A 189 24.32 32.31 12.29
N ARG A 190 25.32 33.10 11.90
CA ARG A 190 25.09 34.34 11.13
C ARG A 190 25.67 34.24 9.72
N LEU A 191 24.84 34.52 8.73
CA LEU A 191 25.25 34.71 7.34
C LEU A 191 25.79 36.13 7.13
N SER A 192 26.47 36.37 6.01
CA SER A 192 26.97 37.69 5.67
C SER A 192 25.79 38.66 5.44
N GLN A 193 25.95 39.91 5.88
CA GLN A 193 24.91 40.94 5.76
C GLN A 193 24.60 41.34 4.30
N SER A 194 25.40 40.88 3.34
CA SER A 194 25.25 41.21 1.91
C SER A 194 24.24 40.34 1.16
N ILE A 195 23.63 39.35 1.82
CA ILE A 195 22.71 38.40 1.18
C ILE A 195 21.26 38.84 1.46
N PRO A 196 20.43 39.05 0.42
CA PRO A 196 19.01 39.36 0.61
C PRO A 196 18.29 38.25 1.39
N ILE A 197 17.36 38.65 2.26
CA ILE A 197 16.57 37.71 3.09
C ILE A 197 15.82 36.71 2.21
N ARG A 198 15.21 37.17 1.11
CA ARG A 198 14.50 36.34 0.15
C ARG A 198 15.39 35.29 -0.53
N SER A 199 16.64 35.63 -0.85
CA SER A 199 17.59 34.65 -1.41
C SER A 199 17.81 33.48 -0.46
N PHE A 200 17.98 33.78 0.83
CA PHE A 200 18.16 32.75 1.85
C PHE A 200 16.86 31.96 2.10
N GLU A 201 15.71 32.62 2.17
CA GLU A 201 14.40 31.95 2.27
C GLU A 201 14.21 30.92 1.15
N THR A 202 14.51 31.29 -0.09
CA THR A 202 14.43 30.38 -1.25
C THR A 202 15.36 29.19 -1.12
N CYS A 203 16.62 29.40 -0.72
CA CYS A 203 17.57 28.31 -0.54
C CYS A 203 17.15 27.37 0.60
N ILE A 204 16.60 27.90 1.69
CA ILE A 204 16.09 27.07 2.78
C ILE A 204 14.86 26.27 2.34
N ARG A 205 13.91 26.87 1.62
CA ARG A 205 12.77 26.12 1.05
C ARG A 205 13.25 24.96 0.17
N TYR A 206 14.27 25.18 -0.67
CA TYR A 206 14.89 24.10 -1.46
C TYR A 206 15.45 22.96 -0.60
N LEU A 207 16.21 23.28 0.47
CA LEU A 207 16.77 22.25 1.37
C LEU A 207 15.65 21.45 2.05
N TYR A 208 14.52 22.09 2.35
CA TYR A 208 13.35 21.51 2.99
C TYR A 208 12.34 20.88 2.02
N LEU A 209 12.74 20.63 0.76
CA LEU A 209 11.91 19.99 -0.26
C LEU A 209 10.64 20.79 -0.63
N GLY A 210 10.62 22.08 -0.32
CA GLY A 210 9.50 22.97 -0.61
C GLY A 210 9.50 23.45 -2.06
N GLU A 211 8.31 23.80 -2.54
CA GLU A 211 8.15 24.42 -3.85
C GLU A 211 8.82 25.80 -3.90
N ILE A 212 9.51 26.07 -5.01
CA ILE A 212 10.16 27.35 -5.28
C ILE A 212 9.39 28.01 -6.42
N GLY A 213 8.63 29.05 -6.09
CA GLY A 213 7.92 29.85 -7.09
C GLY A 213 8.85 30.83 -7.79
N ALA A 214 8.68 31.02 -9.09
CA ALA A 214 9.46 31.95 -9.91
C ALA A 214 9.05 33.44 -9.74
N ASN A 215 8.26 33.79 -8.72
CA ASN A 215 7.79 35.16 -8.54
C ASN A 215 8.68 35.91 -7.54
N PHE A 216 9.75 36.52 -8.05
CA PHE A 216 10.75 37.24 -7.25
C PHE A 216 10.46 38.75 -7.10
N GLY A 217 9.32 39.25 -7.59
CA GLY A 217 8.93 40.66 -7.45
C GLY A 217 9.36 41.52 -8.63
N GLU A 218 9.71 42.79 -8.37
CA GLU A 218 10.16 43.73 -9.41
C GLU A 218 11.55 43.36 -9.97
N ALA A 219 11.85 43.77 -11.20
CA ALA A 219 13.04 43.33 -11.94
C ALA A 219 14.39 43.67 -11.26
N GLU A 220 14.48 44.82 -10.55
CA GLU A 220 15.70 45.20 -9.83
C GLU A 220 15.92 44.35 -8.57
N ASP A 221 14.84 44.01 -7.86
CA ASP A 221 14.88 43.13 -6.68
C ASP A 221 15.19 41.68 -7.10
N GLU A 222 14.60 41.22 -8.22
CA GLU A 222 14.83 39.89 -8.76
C GLU A 222 16.32 39.65 -9.07
N GLN A 223 17.01 40.59 -9.70
CA GLN A 223 18.43 40.43 -10.03
C GLN A 223 19.29 40.32 -8.76
N ALA A 224 19.02 41.15 -7.75
CA ALA A 224 19.71 41.07 -6.46
C ALA A 224 19.45 39.74 -5.74
N ILE A 225 18.20 39.25 -5.80
CA ILE A 225 17.80 37.97 -5.21
C ILE A 225 18.53 36.81 -5.89
N LEU A 226 18.54 36.76 -7.22
CA LEU A 226 19.23 35.72 -7.99
C LEU A 226 20.74 35.72 -7.74
N LEU A 227 21.38 36.89 -7.68
CA LEU A 227 22.80 37.00 -7.30
C LEU A 227 23.06 36.50 -5.87
N GLY A 228 22.12 36.73 -4.95
CA GLY A 228 22.18 36.17 -3.60
C GLY A 228 22.06 34.65 -3.59
N ILE A 229 21.17 34.09 -4.42
CA ILE A 229 20.98 32.64 -4.57
C ILE A 229 22.24 31.99 -5.17
N ASP A 230 22.86 32.57 -6.20
CA ASP A 230 24.12 32.07 -6.78
C ASP A 230 25.28 32.09 -5.77
N LYS A 231 25.38 33.12 -4.94
CA LYS A 231 26.37 33.15 -3.85
C LYS A 231 26.12 32.06 -2.82
N LEU A 232 24.85 31.87 -2.43
CA LEU A 232 24.45 30.85 -1.46
C LEU A 232 24.62 29.44 -2.02
N SER A 233 24.29 29.19 -3.29
CA SER A 233 24.43 27.87 -3.92
C SER A 233 25.89 27.39 -3.86
N ARG A 234 26.85 28.28 -4.14
CA ARG A 234 28.29 28.01 -4.01
C ARG A 234 28.70 27.82 -2.56
N GLN A 235 28.21 28.65 -1.65
CA GLN A 235 28.54 28.55 -0.22
C GLN A 235 28.00 27.25 0.39
N LEU A 236 26.80 26.83 0.02
CA LEU A 236 26.15 25.59 0.48
C LEU A 236 26.72 24.34 -0.19
N GLU A 237 27.60 24.51 -1.19
CA GLU A 237 28.17 23.45 -2.03
C GLU A 237 27.08 22.69 -2.85
N ILE A 238 26.07 23.40 -3.34
CA ILE A 238 24.96 22.87 -4.15
C ILE A 238 24.82 23.73 -5.42
N PRO A 239 25.71 23.61 -6.41
CA PRO A 239 25.69 24.47 -7.60
C PRO A 239 24.41 24.32 -8.43
N GLU A 240 23.84 23.12 -8.48
CA GLU A 240 22.60 22.78 -9.20
C GLU A 240 21.37 23.55 -8.68
N LEU A 241 21.40 24.02 -7.42
CA LEU A 241 20.32 24.81 -6.81
C LEU A 241 20.01 26.06 -7.64
N PHE A 242 21.05 26.76 -8.11
CA PHE A 242 20.85 27.97 -8.90
C PHE A 242 20.28 27.66 -10.29
N GLU A 243 20.78 26.61 -10.94
CA GLU A 243 20.30 26.17 -12.27
C GLU A 243 18.84 25.73 -12.21
N ASN A 244 18.46 25.01 -11.17
CA ASN A 244 17.09 24.55 -10.97
C ASN A 244 16.09 25.69 -10.76
N ILE A 245 16.50 26.75 -10.07
CA ILE A 245 15.65 27.91 -9.80
C ILE A 245 15.53 28.83 -11.02
N THR A 246 16.63 29.00 -11.77
CA THR A 246 16.72 29.99 -12.86
C THR A 246 16.25 29.50 -14.21
N ASN A 247 15.91 28.21 -14.37
CA ASN A 247 15.53 27.63 -15.65
C ASN A 247 14.01 27.54 -15.81
N PRO A 248 13.34 28.55 -16.44
CA PRO A 248 11.94 28.49 -16.82
C PRO A 248 11.81 27.61 -18.07
N GLY A 249 12.19 26.34 -17.95
CA GLY A 249 11.93 25.35 -18.98
C GLY A 249 10.42 25.16 -19.18
N ASP A 250 10.06 24.38 -20.19
CA ASP A 250 8.67 23.95 -20.42
C ASP A 250 8.05 23.38 -19.14
N ARG A 251 6.72 23.53 -18.97
CA ARG A 251 5.96 23.10 -17.77
C ARG A 251 6.30 21.65 -17.40
N ARG A 252 6.48 20.80 -18.41
CA ARG A 252 6.86 19.39 -18.25
C ARG A 252 8.29 19.18 -17.75
N GLN A 253 9.27 19.89 -18.30
CA GLN A 253 10.65 19.84 -17.81
C GLN A 253 10.76 20.36 -16.36
N ALA A 254 10.01 21.40 -16.02
CA ALA A 254 9.98 21.94 -14.67
C ALA A 254 9.42 20.90 -13.67
N ARG A 255 8.38 20.16 -14.04
CA ARG A 255 7.83 19.05 -13.24
C ARG A 255 8.84 17.91 -13.08
N GLN A 256 9.44 17.43 -14.17
CA GLN A 256 10.42 16.35 -14.10
C GLN A 256 11.59 16.70 -13.18
N ARG A 257 12.17 17.91 -13.34
CA ARG A 257 13.23 18.39 -12.46
C ARG A 257 12.76 18.40 -11.01
N ARG A 258 11.56 18.90 -10.73
CA ARG A 258 11.00 18.89 -9.38
C ARG A 258 10.93 17.48 -8.80
N THR A 259 10.39 16.52 -9.54
CA THR A 259 10.30 15.12 -9.08
C THR A 259 11.67 14.55 -8.76
N GLU A 260 12.64 14.72 -9.67
CA GLU A 260 14.02 14.23 -9.50
C GLU A 260 14.73 14.90 -8.31
N GLU A 261 14.50 16.19 -8.08
CA GLU A 261 15.07 16.92 -6.94
C GLU A 261 14.48 16.49 -5.60
N ILE A 262 13.18 16.18 -5.56
CA ILE A 262 12.54 15.65 -4.35
C ILE A 262 13.05 14.24 -4.07
N GLU A 263 13.14 13.37 -5.08
CA GLU A 263 13.72 12.03 -4.95
C GLU A 263 15.17 12.10 -4.45
N ARG A 264 16.00 12.94 -5.07
CA ARG A 264 17.39 13.18 -4.62
C ARG A 264 17.43 13.64 -3.16
N GLY A 265 16.51 14.51 -2.76
CA GLY A 265 16.44 15.00 -1.39
C GLY A 265 16.02 13.95 -0.37
N ARG A 266 15.03 13.12 -0.71
CA ARG A 266 14.67 11.95 0.09
C ARG A 266 15.85 10.99 0.23
N ASP A 267 16.56 10.71 -0.85
CA ASP A 267 17.69 9.77 -0.85
C ASP A 267 18.86 10.30 -0.01
N GLN A 268 19.11 11.61 -0.02
CA GLN A 268 20.07 12.26 0.87
C GLN A 268 19.67 12.16 2.34
N VAL A 269 18.39 12.38 2.67
CA VAL A 269 17.87 12.18 4.03
C VAL A 269 17.98 10.72 4.45
N ASN A 270 17.68 9.78 3.56
CA ASN A 270 17.83 8.34 3.81
C ASN A 270 19.30 7.96 4.09
N ALA A 271 20.24 8.39 3.24
CA ALA A 271 21.66 8.12 3.44
C ALA A 271 22.16 8.68 4.78
N TRP A 272 21.70 9.87 5.16
CA TRP A 272 22.01 10.47 6.45
C TRP A 272 21.38 9.67 7.60
N PHE A 273 20.10 9.28 7.49
CA PHE A 273 19.38 8.46 8.48
C PHE A 273 20.08 7.12 8.75
N VAL A 274 20.46 6.39 7.70
CA VAL A 274 21.17 5.11 7.82
C VAL A 274 22.53 5.31 8.50
N SER A 275 23.28 6.34 8.07
CA SER A 275 24.63 6.59 8.58
C SER A 275 24.68 7.11 10.01
N ASN A 276 23.60 7.72 10.51
CA ASN A 276 23.55 8.37 11.82
C ASN A 276 22.59 7.66 12.78
N VAL A 277 21.30 7.54 12.44
CA VAL A 277 20.29 6.98 13.35
C VAL A 277 20.45 5.46 13.49
N LEU A 278 20.41 4.72 12.39
CA LEU A 278 20.50 3.25 12.45
C LEU A 278 21.88 2.78 12.90
N ARG A 279 22.95 3.43 12.42
CA ARG A 279 24.33 3.08 12.79
C ARG A 279 24.66 3.30 14.27
N HIS A 280 24.04 4.29 14.91
CA HIS A 280 24.31 4.62 16.32
C HIS A 280 23.21 4.11 17.26
N CYS A 281 22.38 3.15 16.82
CA CYS A 281 21.49 2.46 17.75
C CYS A 281 22.32 1.71 18.82
N LEU A 282 21.77 1.59 20.03
CA LEU A 282 22.40 0.89 21.13
C LEU A 282 21.68 -0.41 21.41
N ASP A 283 22.43 -1.50 21.43
CA ASP A 283 21.95 -2.76 21.97
C ASP A 283 22.32 -2.82 23.46
N VAL A 284 21.31 -2.84 24.31
CA VAL A 284 21.47 -2.87 25.77
C VAL A 284 20.66 -4.01 26.37
N GLU A 285 21.04 -4.45 27.56
CA GLU A 285 20.19 -5.33 28.33
C GLU A 285 18.92 -4.59 28.76
N THR A 286 17.75 -5.22 28.63
CA THR A 286 16.44 -4.61 28.91
C THR A 286 16.35 -4.05 30.34
N SER A 287 17.01 -4.70 31.30
CA SER A 287 17.10 -4.25 32.70
C SER A 287 17.86 -2.92 32.86
N GLN A 288 18.78 -2.62 31.94
CA GLN A 288 19.61 -1.42 31.94
C GLN A 288 19.08 -0.33 31.00
N ALA A 289 18.10 -0.63 30.17
CA ALA A 289 17.62 0.27 29.13
C ALA A 289 17.13 1.62 29.69
N GLU A 290 16.41 1.63 30.80
CA GLU A 290 15.93 2.87 31.45
C GLU A 290 17.03 3.71 32.10
N HIS A 291 18.22 3.12 32.30
CA HIS A 291 19.36 3.80 32.93
C HIS A 291 20.34 4.40 31.92
N VAL A 292 20.11 4.19 30.62
CA VAL A 292 20.93 4.76 29.56
C VAL A 292 20.82 6.29 29.61
N LYS A 293 21.99 6.94 29.66
CA LYS A 293 22.12 8.40 29.66
C LYS A 293 22.76 8.84 28.36
N TRP A 294 21.95 9.40 27.47
CA TRP A 294 22.41 9.99 26.23
C TRP A 294 22.31 11.51 26.32
N ASP A 295 23.42 12.23 26.20
CA ASP A 295 23.42 13.70 26.31
C ASP A 295 22.64 14.33 25.15
N ARG A 296 21.86 15.36 25.46
CA ARG A 296 21.11 16.11 24.42
C ARG A 296 22.03 16.79 23.41
N ASP A 297 23.20 17.23 23.86
CA ASP A 297 24.26 17.73 23.00
C ASP A 297 25.04 16.53 22.44
N ASN A 298 24.63 16.06 21.26
CA ASN A 298 25.23 14.90 20.60
C ASN A 298 25.51 15.16 19.11
N ALA A 299 26.47 14.41 18.55
CA ALA A 299 26.97 14.60 17.19
C ALA A 299 25.95 14.28 16.08
N ILE A 300 24.88 13.56 16.42
CA ILE A 300 23.83 13.15 15.49
C ILE A 300 22.57 13.99 15.63
N PHE A 301 22.55 15.00 16.50
CA PHE A 301 21.43 15.92 16.70
C PHE A 301 20.11 15.26 17.14
N ALA A 302 20.19 14.05 17.72
CA ALA A 302 19.03 13.36 18.24
C ALA A 302 18.50 14.07 19.48
N ASP A 303 17.17 14.12 19.62
CA ASP A 303 16.46 14.79 20.71
C ASP A 303 15.52 13.84 21.49
N VAL A 304 15.48 12.56 21.09
CA VAL A 304 14.70 11.49 21.75
C VAL A 304 15.27 10.10 21.43
N LEU A 305 15.03 9.12 22.30
CA LEU A 305 15.37 7.71 22.08
C LEU A 305 14.08 6.88 21.97
N LEU A 306 13.92 6.12 20.88
CA LEU A 306 12.89 5.08 20.81
C LEU A 306 13.46 3.74 21.24
N ARG A 307 12.75 3.01 22.09
CA ARG A 307 13.13 1.68 22.57
C ARG A 307 12.20 0.63 21.99
N ALA A 308 12.78 -0.42 21.42
CA ALA A 308 12.10 -1.67 21.13
C ALA A 308 12.79 -2.79 21.90
N ASP A 309 12.02 -3.75 22.38
CA ASP A 309 12.53 -4.90 23.14
C ASP A 309 12.53 -6.13 22.23
N GLU A 310 13.58 -6.94 22.30
CA GLU A 310 13.57 -8.25 21.66
C GLU A 310 12.58 -9.15 22.39
N ASP A 311 11.78 -9.86 21.60
CA ASP A 311 10.91 -10.91 22.09
C ASP A 311 11.77 -12.08 22.58
N LEU A 312 11.24 -12.81 23.56
CA LEU A 312 11.88 -14.03 24.03
C LEU A 312 11.56 -15.10 22.98
N ASP A 313 12.55 -15.54 22.20
CA ASP A 313 12.39 -16.77 21.42
C ASP A 313 12.06 -17.90 22.42
N ASP A 314 10.81 -18.37 22.43
CA ASP A 314 10.41 -19.57 23.17
C ASP A 314 10.92 -20.85 22.43
N ASP A 315 11.61 -20.70 21.29
CA ASP A 315 11.96 -21.79 20.35
C ASP A 315 13.29 -22.52 20.60
N GLU A 316 13.98 -22.32 21.73
CA GLU A 316 15.18 -23.12 22.06
C GLU A 316 15.01 -24.13 23.20
N ASP A 317 13.82 -24.25 23.82
CA ASP A 317 13.59 -25.22 24.90
C ASP A 317 12.27 -26.01 24.73
N GLU A 318 11.95 -26.51 23.53
CA GLU A 318 10.99 -27.63 23.38
C GLU A 318 11.70 -28.98 23.64
N GLU A 319 12.06 -29.22 24.91
CA GLU A 319 12.03 -30.58 25.46
C GLU A 319 11.21 -30.54 26.75
N ASP A 320 10.04 -31.20 26.65
CA ASP A 320 9.14 -31.64 27.72
C ASP A 320 8.50 -30.57 28.63
N ASP A 321 7.22 -30.25 28.39
CA ASP A 321 6.15 -30.64 29.33
C ASP A 321 4.77 -30.29 28.76
N ASP A 322 3.93 -31.33 28.67
CA ASP A 322 2.48 -31.23 28.51
C ASP A 322 1.85 -30.39 29.64
N ASP A 323 0.71 -29.78 29.30
CA ASP A 323 -0.35 -29.29 30.22
C ASP A 323 -0.18 -27.84 30.72
N LEU A 324 -1.01 -26.92 30.18
CA LEU A 324 -2.05 -26.22 30.96
C LEU A 324 -2.89 -25.27 30.11
N THR A 325 -4.19 -25.38 30.33
CA THR A 325 -5.33 -24.68 29.75
C THR A 325 -5.44 -23.18 30.05
N SER A 326 -5.99 -22.47 29.06
CA SER A 326 -6.98 -21.37 29.12
C SER A 326 -6.64 -20.02 29.77
N ASP A 327 -7.18 -18.99 29.10
CA ASP A 327 -7.83 -17.78 29.64
C ASP A 327 -7.07 -16.45 29.43
N SER A 328 -7.05 -15.99 28.17
CA SER A 328 -6.77 -14.58 27.80
C SER A 328 -8.03 -13.72 28.02
N ALA A 329 -8.42 -13.56 29.28
CA ALA A 329 -9.39 -12.57 29.70
C ALA A 329 -8.66 -11.39 30.37
N LEU A 330 -8.88 -10.20 29.81
CA LEU A 330 -8.76 -8.85 30.40
C LEU A 330 -8.26 -8.83 31.85
N LYS A 331 -7.04 -8.35 32.11
CA LYS A 331 -6.59 -8.04 33.48
C LYS A 331 -6.05 -6.62 33.62
N LEU A 332 -6.70 -5.89 34.52
CA LEU A 332 -6.37 -4.54 34.97
C LEU A 332 -4.98 -4.47 35.62
N ARG A 333 -4.33 -3.35 35.34
CA ARG A 333 -2.97 -2.93 35.73
C ARG A 333 -2.81 -2.69 37.23
N ASN A 334 -1.69 -3.16 37.81
CA ASN A 334 -1.18 -2.75 39.13
C ASN A 334 0.30 -2.38 39.00
N THR A 335 0.63 -1.09 38.89
CA THR A 335 2.02 -0.61 39.04
C THR A 335 2.15 0.31 40.24
N ILE A 336 3.18 0.06 41.06
CA ILE A 336 3.59 0.88 42.19
C ILE A 336 4.74 1.78 41.71
N GLY A 337 4.42 2.97 41.23
CA GLY A 337 5.39 4.00 40.81
C GLY A 337 4.69 5.27 40.31
N PRO A 338 5.30 6.46 40.42
CA PRO A 338 4.65 7.71 40.04
C PRO A 338 4.47 7.79 38.51
N LEU A 339 3.21 7.64 38.07
CA LEU A 339 2.70 7.85 36.71
C LEU A 339 3.06 9.25 36.20
N ASN A 340 3.87 9.36 35.14
CA ASN A 340 4.10 10.63 34.42
C ASN A 340 4.55 10.47 32.95
N GLY A 341 4.35 9.31 32.32
CA GLY A 341 4.62 9.10 30.90
C GLY A 341 3.41 8.52 30.16
N ILE A 342 3.21 8.90 28.90
CA ILE A 342 2.20 8.27 28.03
C ILE A 342 2.79 6.94 27.51
N PRO A 343 2.27 5.77 27.91
CA PRO A 343 2.70 4.51 27.32
C PRO A 343 2.20 4.40 25.87
N ILE A 344 3.07 3.99 24.94
CA ILE A 344 2.68 3.56 23.59
C ILE A 344 2.64 2.03 23.61
N GLY A 345 1.44 1.44 23.71
CA GLY A 345 1.26 -0.03 23.77
C GLY A 345 1.08 -0.62 25.18
N HIS A 346 0.99 -1.95 25.26
CA HIS A 346 0.67 -2.73 26.47
C HIS A 346 1.93 -3.36 27.07
N PHE A 347 2.71 -2.58 27.82
CA PHE A 347 3.86 -3.10 28.56
C PHE A 347 3.44 -3.85 29.85
N ASP A 348 3.13 -5.15 29.75
CA ASP A 348 3.12 -6.09 30.88
C ASP A 348 3.58 -7.50 30.45
N SER A 349 4.88 -7.68 30.21
CA SER A 349 5.51 -9.03 30.10
C SER A 349 6.34 -9.43 31.33
N ALA A 350 6.32 -8.62 32.40
CA ALA A 350 7.17 -8.83 33.58
C ALA A 350 6.52 -9.66 34.71
N ALA A 351 5.22 -9.97 34.65
CA ALA A 351 4.49 -10.54 35.78
C ALA A 351 4.29 -12.07 35.74
N SER A 352 4.81 -12.77 34.74
CA SER A 352 4.52 -14.20 34.51
C SER A 352 5.80 -14.99 34.26
N ARG A 353 6.53 -15.48 35.27
CA ARG A 353 7.26 -16.79 35.20
C ARG A 353 8.02 -17.18 36.51
N PRO A 354 8.17 -18.48 36.81
CA PRO A 354 8.80 -19.01 38.03
C PRO A 354 10.35 -18.87 38.07
N PRO A 355 10.99 -19.04 39.24
CA PRO A 355 12.38 -18.63 39.48
C PRO A 355 13.50 -19.63 39.07
N SER A 356 13.23 -20.67 38.27
CA SER A 356 14.10 -21.87 38.22
C SER A 356 14.84 -22.21 36.91
N ARG A 357 14.99 -21.32 35.93
CA ARG A 357 15.86 -21.56 34.76
C ARG A 357 16.90 -20.45 34.55
N GLU A 358 18.12 -20.82 34.16
CA GLU A 358 19.22 -19.90 33.83
C GLU A 358 18.78 -19.04 32.63
N ARG A 359 18.72 -17.71 32.85
CA ARG A 359 18.09 -16.76 31.93
C ARG A 359 19.08 -16.29 30.87
N LYS A 360 18.73 -16.34 29.59
CA LYS A 360 19.31 -15.40 28.62
C LYS A 360 18.79 -13.99 28.94
N PRO A 361 19.65 -12.97 29.06
CA PRO A 361 19.20 -11.60 29.32
C PRO A 361 18.46 -11.05 28.09
N ARG A 362 17.22 -10.56 28.26
CA ARG A 362 16.48 -9.83 27.22
C ARG A 362 17.29 -8.61 26.79
N ARG A 363 17.28 -8.33 25.49
CA ARG A 363 17.95 -7.16 24.91
C ARG A 363 16.92 -6.16 24.43
N SER A 364 17.30 -4.89 24.47
CA SER A 364 16.53 -3.78 23.97
C SER A 364 17.41 -2.99 23.01
N LYS A 365 16.82 -2.53 21.90
CA LYS A 365 17.48 -1.61 20.98
C LYS A 365 16.96 -0.19 21.19
N LEU A 366 17.88 0.75 21.37
CA LEU A 366 17.58 2.17 21.52
C LEU A 366 18.01 2.93 20.26
N TYR A 367 17.06 3.58 19.60
CA TYR A 367 17.28 4.34 18.38
C TYR A 367 17.30 5.86 18.67
N PRO A 368 18.42 6.56 18.42
CA PRO A 368 18.50 8.00 18.59
C PRO A 368 17.78 8.72 17.44
N CYS A 369 16.59 9.24 17.73
CA CYS A 369 15.66 9.80 16.74
C CYS A 369 15.53 11.32 16.86
N HIS A 370 14.84 11.90 15.88
CA HIS A 370 14.51 13.31 15.80
C HIS A 370 12.99 13.47 15.96
N ARG A 371 12.53 14.20 16.97
CA ARG A 371 11.11 14.52 17.19
C ARG A 371 10.51 15.06 15.90
N ALA A 372 11.24 15.94 15.21
CA ALA A 372 10.88 16.50 13.91
C ALA A 372 10.40 15.44 12.88
N MET A 373 11.02 14.25 12.83
CA MET A 373 10.62 13.18 11.92
C MET A 373 9.52 12.29 12.50
N LEU A 374 9.53 12.09 13.82
CA LEU A 374 8.50 11.31 14.51
C LEU A 374 7.11 11.97 14.47
N LEU A 375 7.03 13.29 14.31
CA LEU A 375 5.76 14.04 14.13
C LEU A 375 4.90 13.58 12.94
N ARG A 376 5.41 12.71 12.06
CA ARG A 376 4.60 12.06 11.02
C ARG A 376 3.64 11.01 11.57
N SER A 377 3.76 10.67 12.85
CA SER A 377 2.79 9.88 13.62
C SER A 377 2.00 10.82 14.53
N GLU A 378 0.68 10.72 14.48
CA GLU A 378 -0.22 11.53 15.32
C GLU A 378 -0.01 11.28 16.82
N VAL A 379 0.38 10.04 17.18
CA VAL A 379 0.71 9.67 18.57
C VAL A 379 1.91 10.47 19.07
N PHE A 380 2.98 10.55 18.28
CA PHE A 380 4.15 11.34 18.65
C PHE A 380 3.88 12.85 18.60
N GLU A 381 3.09 13.33 17.63
CA GLU A 381 2.69 14.73 17.58
C GLU A 381 1.95 15.17 18.84
N THR A 382 0.93 14.42 19.23
CA THR A 382 0.15 14.68 20.44
C THR A 382 1.01 14.54 21.70
N MET A 383 1.86 13.51 21.78
CA MET A 383 2.80 13.31 22.89
C MET A 383 3.76 14.48 23.06
N PHE A 384 4.36 14.97 21.97
CA PHE A 384 5.35 16.04 22.01
C PHE A 384 4.75 17.43 22.20
N ALA A 385 3.50 17.64 21.82
CA ALA A 385 2.75 18.86 22.12
C ALA A 385 2.25 18.91 23.57
N SER A 386 2.21 17.76 24.25
CA SER A 386 1.71 17.63 25.61
C SER A 386 2.70 18.18 26.67
N PRO A 387 2.22 18.51 27.88
CA PRO A 387 3.10 18.88 28.99
C PRO A 387 3.79 17.66 29.65
N PHE A 388 3.54 16.43 29.19
CA PHE A 388 4.11 15.21 29.79
C PHE A 388 5.62 15.12 29.61
N ARG A 389 6.26 14.22 30.36
CA ARG A 389 7.72 14.07 30.45
C ARG A 389 8.38 13.95 29.07
N GLU A 390 7.76 13.21 28.16
CA GLU A 390 8.24 12.96 26.80
C GLU A 390 8.26 14.23 25.94
N GLY A 391 7.42 15.22 26.27
CA GLY A 391 7.38 16.52 25.62
C GLY A 391 8.44 17.51 26.13
N GLN A 392 9.01 17.27 27.31
CA GLN A 392 9.88 18.19 28.03
C GLN A 392 11.36 18.04 27.65
N ASP A 393 12.09 19.15 27.72
CA ASP A 393 13.52 19.16 27.48
C ASP A 393 14.29 18.85 28.77
N THR A 394 15.08 17.79 28.73
CA THR A 394 15.94 17.34 29.82
C THR A 394 17.40 17.28 29.38
N LYS A 395 18.32 17.19 30.35
CA LYS A 395 19.77 17.04 30.09
C LYS A 395 20.07 15.81 29.23
N TYR A 396 19.41 14.70 29.54
CA TYR A 396 19.52 13.45 28.80
C TYR A 396 18.28 13.25 27.93
N LEU A 397 18.44 12.55 26.80
CA LEU A 397 17.33 12.22 25.91
C LEU A 397 16.29 11.37 26.63
N GLN A 398 15.01 11.66 26.37
CA GLN A 398 13.90 10.86 26.89
C GLN A 398 13.83 9.53 26.13
N ILE A 399 13.61 8.44 26.86
CA ILE A 399 13.44 7.10 26.30
C ILE A 399 11.95 6.80 26.22
N ILE A 400 11.46 6.55 25.01
CA ILE A 400 10.06 6.21 24.74
C ILE A 400 10.02 4.75 24.29
N PRO A 401 9.43 3.86 25.08
CA PRO A 401 9.23 2.48 24.67
C PRO A 401 8.11 2.40 23.64
N VAL A 402 8.33 1.59 22.60
CA VAL A 402 7.38 1.23 21.56
C VAL A 402 7.20 -0.28 21.63
N ASP A 403 5.95 -0.70 21.71
CA ASP A 403 5.57 -2.11 21.87
C ASP A 403 5.66 -2.85 20.52
N CYS A 404 6.90 -3.13 20.10
CA CYS A 404 7.21 -3.92 18.92
C CYS A 404 8.65 -4.44 18.95
N SER A 405 8.94 -5.41 18.09
CA SER A 405 10.30 -5.93 17.93
C SER A 405 11.24 -4.88 17.31
N PRO A 406 12.57 -5.00 17.51
CA PRO A 406 13.51 -4.02 16.96
C PRO A 406 13.52 -3.96 15.43
N ASP A 407 13.23 -5.06 14.75
CA ASP A 407 13.13 -5.09 13.29
C ASP A 407 11.90 -4.34 12.80
N VAL A 408 10.76 -4.49 13.49
CA VAL A 408 9.54 -3.72 13.21
C VAL A 408 9.79 -2.24 13.44
N LEU A 409 10.39 -1.86 14.58
CA LEU A 409 10.72 -0.44 14.85
C LEU A 409 11.68 0.13 13.79
N ARG A 410 12.65 -0.65 13.32
CA ARG A 410 13.55 -0.26 12.22
C ARG A 410 12.78 0.00 10.92
N VAL A 411 11.82 -0.86 10.57
CA VAL A 411 10.94 -0.67 9.40
C VAL A 411 10.10 0.60 9.56
N THR A 412 9.46 0.78 10.71
CA THR A 412 8.65 1.97 11.02
C THR A 412 9.48 3.25 10.94
N LEU A 413 10.67 3.27 11.54
CA LEU A 413 11.58 4.42 11.46
C LEU A 413 12.02 4.70 10.02
N THR A 414 12.34 3.66 9.24
CA THR A 414 12.69 3.84 7.83
C THR A 414 11.53 4.49 7.06
N TYR A 415 10.29 4.07 7.33
CA TYR A 415 9.10 4.70 6.76
C TYR A 415 8.96 6.18 7.19
N LEU A 416 9.15 6.49 8.47
CA LEU A 416 9.05 7.85 9.00
C LEU A 416 10.12 8.79 8.40
N TYR A 417 11.32 8.31 8.08
CA TYR A 417 12.38 9.14 7.51
C TYR A 417 12.35 9.23 5.98
N THR A 418 11.83 8.22 5.30
CA THR A 418 12.00 8.08 3.84
C THR A 418 10.70 7.88 3.08
N GLU A 419 9.59 7.62 3.78
CA GLU A 419 8.30 7.23 3.20
C GLU A 419 8.35 5.92 2.38
N HIS A 420 9.48 5.22 2.43
CA HIS A 420 9.66 3.87 1.91
C HIS A 420 10.00 2.92 3.05
N ALA A 421 9.43 1.72 2.97
CA ALA A 421 9.71 0.64 3.88
C ALA A 421 9.43 -0.66 3.12
N ASN A 422 10.49 -1.43 2.92
CA ASN A 422 10.42 -2.77 2.37
C ASN A 422 10.62 -3.74 3.53
N PHE A 423 9.74 -4.72 3.66
CA PHE A 423 9.77 -5.73 4.72
C PHE A 423 9.19 -7.03 4.18
N SER A 424 9.60 -8.15 4.79
CA SER A 424 9.13 -9.49 4.43
C SER A 424 7.72 -9.74 4.97
N LEU A 425 7.10 -10.79 4.44
CA LEU A 425 5.78 -11.25 4.86
C LEU A 425 5.75 -11.59 6.37
N ASN A 426 6.80 -12.25 6.89
CA ASN A 426 6.92 -12.61 8.31
C ASN A 426 6.82 -11.40 9.27
N LEU A 427 7.24 -10.20 8.83
CA LEU A 427 7.14 -8.99 9.65
C LEU A 427 5.84 -8.21 9.42
N ALA A 428 5.02 -8.61 8.44
CA ALA A 428 3.94 -7.77 7.95
C ALA A 428 2.82 -7.59 8.96
N LEU A 429 2.45 -8.62 9.73
CA LEU A 429 1.46 -8.53 10.80
C LEU A 429 1.94 -7.61 11.94
N ASP A 430 3.18 -7.75 12.38
CA ASP A 430 3.72 -6.89 13.42
C ASP A 430 3.87 -5.44 12.96
N VAL A 431 4.27 -5.23 11.71
CA VAL A 431 4.31 -3.89 11.09
C VAL A 431 2.92 -3.29 10.99
N LEU A 432 1.89 -4.10 10.67
CA LEU A 432 0.49 -3.66 10.65
C LEU A 432 0.06 -3.18 12.04
N HIS A 433 0.29 -3.97 13.09
CA HIS A 433 -0.04 -3.60 14.47
C HIS A 433 0.74 -2.37 14.94
N ALA A 434 2.05 -2.31 14.69
CA ALA A 434 2.87 -1.16 15.07
C ALA A 434 2.43 0.12 14.33
N ALA A 435 2.08 0.01 13.03
CA ALA A 435 1.58 1.13 12.25
C ALA A 435 0.21 1.61 12.75
N ASP A 436 -0.71 0.70 13.11
CA ASP A 436 -2.00 1.05 13.69
C ASP A 436 -1.82 1.71 15.06
N MET A 437 -1.00 1.13 15.94
CA MET A 437 -0.67 1.68 17.26
C MET A 437 -0.09 3.10 17.19
N LEU A 438 0.75 3.37 16.18
CA LEU A 438 1.39 4.67 15.98
C LEU A 438 0.57 5.61 15.08
N PHE A 439 -0.60 5.20 14.62
CA PHE A 439 -1.49 5.98 13.75
C PHE A 439 -0.78 6.39 12.43
N ILE A 440 -0.07 5.44 11.81
CA ILE A 440 0.65 5.61 10.53
C ILE A 440 -0.13 4.90 9.42
N GLU A 441 -1.23 5.54 8.99
CA GLU A 441 -2.24 4.94 8.10
C GLU A 441 -1.65 4.38 6.79
N LYS A 442 -0.73 5.12 6.14
CA LYS A 442 -0.10 4.67 4.89
C LYS A 442 0.81 3.46 5.07
N LEU A 443 1.47 3.30 6.22
CA LEU A 443 2.28 2.11 6.50
C LEU A 443 1.37 0.91 6.80
N LYS A 444 0.28 1.14 7.54
CA LYS A 444 -0.77 0.15 7.81
C LYS A 444 -1.36 -0.40 6.51
N GLN A 445 -1.74 0.48 5.59
CA GLN A 445 -2.27 0.10 4.27
C GLN A 445 -1.26 -0.72 3.44
N ARG A 446 0.03 -0.37 3.49
CA ARG A 446 1.08 -1.14 2.81
C ARG A 446 1.27 -2.54 3.40
N ALA A 447 1.26 -2.66 4.73
CA ALA A 447 1.34 -3.96 5.40
C ALA A 447 0.13 -4.83 5.05
N ALA A 448 -1.08 -4.27 5.12
CA ALA A 448 -2.31 -4.96 4.73
C ALA A 448 -2.31 -5.39 3.26
N LEU A 449 -1.82 -4.53 2.36
CA LEU A 449 -1.66 -4.85 0.96
C LEU A 449 -0.74 -6.07 0.80
N LEU A 450 0.47 -6.01 1.39
CA LEU A 450 1.48 -7.08 1.31
C LEU A 450 0.95 -8.42 1.80
N ILE A 451 0.24 -8.45 2.94
CA ILE A 451 -0.41 -9.65 3.49
C ILE A 451 -1.44 -10.20 2.49
N SER A 452 -2.34 -9.33 2.02
CA SER A 452 -3.45 -9.75 1.14
C SER A 452 -3.04 -10.11 -0.29
N THR A 453 -1.88 -9.64 -0.78
CA THR A 453 -1.38 -9.94 -2.13
C THR A 453 -0.66 -11.27 -2.18
N LEU A 454 0.23 -11.54 -1.24
CA LEU A 454 1.09 -12.73 -1.27
C LEU A 454 0.31 -14.01 -0.92
N GLY A 455 -0.72 -13.93 -0.09
CA GLY A 455 -1.61 -15.07 0.17
C GLY A 455 -2.53 -15.49 -0.99
N ASN A 456 -2.46 -14.82 -2.15
CA ASN A 456 -3.12 -15.30 -3.38
C ASN A 456 -2.19 -16.06 -4.33
N GLY A 457 -0.88 -16.11 -4.04
CA GLY A 457 0.06 -16.87 -4.86
C GLY A 457 -0.34 -18.34 -4.89
N THR A 458 -0.84 -18.82 -6.03
CA THR A 458 -1.28 -20.20 -6.35
C THR A 458 -2.72 -20.63 -6.03
N ALA A 459 -3.65 -19.71 -5.72
CA ALA A 459 -5.06 -20.08 -5.51
C ALA A 459 -5.98 -19.85 -6.74
N SER A 460 -5.43 -19.49 -7.90
CA SER A 460 -6.17 -19.50 -9.17
C SER A 460 -5.58 -20.60 -10.04
N ILE A 461 -6.39 -21.63 -10.31
CA ILE A 461 -6.07 -22.92 -10.93
C ILE A 461 -5.50 -23.92 -9.90
N VAL A 462 -6.41 -24.47 -9.09
CA VAL A 462 -6.27 -25.86 -8.67
C VAL A 462 -6.32 -26.68 -9.97
N GLU A 463 -5.18 -27.19 -10.44
CA GLU A 463 -5.17 -28.23 -11.46
C GLU A 463 -5.86 -29.47 -10.86
N PRO A 464 -6.83 -30.09 -11.57
CA PRO A 464 -7.65 -31.19 -11.05
C PRO A 464 -6.87 -32.51 -10.85
N ASP A 465 -5.59 -32.58 -11.24
CA ASP A 465 -4.84 -33.84 -11.27
C ASP A 465 -4.05 -34.17 -9.99
N ASN A 466 -4.07 -33.32 -8.95
CA ASN A 466 -3.40 -33.62 -7.67
C ASN A 466 -4.24 -34.52 -6.75
N SER A 467 -4.35 -35.79 -7.12
CA SER A 467 -5.00 -36.86 -6.35
C SER A 467 -4.22 -37.33 -5.10
N ARG A 468 -3.18 -36.59 -4.69
CA ARG A 468 -2.58 -36.66 -3.35
C ARG A 468 -2.24 -35.23 -2.96
N GLY A 469 -2.89 -34.71 -1.92
CA GLY A 469 -2.69 -33.36 -1.38
C GLY A 469 -1.28 -33.15 -0.83
N SER A 470 -0.31 -33.06 -1.73
CA SER A 470 1.03 -32.59 -1.48
C SER A 470 1.27 -31.43 -2.44
N THR A 471 0.68 -30.28 -2.14
CA THR A 471 1.37 -29.03 -2.42
C THR A 471 2.69 -29.14 -1.64
N ALA A 472 3.80 -29.15 -2.37
CA ALA A 472 5.13 -29.13 -1.78
C ALA A 472 5.16 -28.09 -0.66
N ASP A 473 5.77 -28.46 0.46
CA ASP A 473 5.99 -27.67 1.69
C ASP A 473 6.46 -26.24 1.38
N THR A 474 5.54 -25.36 1.00
CA THR A 474 5.64 -23.94 1.25
C THR A 474 4.90 -23.76 2.55
N ASP A 475 5.62 -23.87 3.67
CA ASP A 475 5.16 -23.40 4.97
C ASP A 475 4.43 -22.07 4.72
N ASP A 476 3.12 -22.02 4.98
CA ASP A 476 2.36 -20.78 4.90
C ASP A 476 3.02 -19.83 5.91
N GLU A 477 3.91 -18.94 5.43
CA GLU A 477 4.72 -18.01 6.24
C GLU A 477 3.88 -17.12 7.18
N ILE A 478 2.55 -17.11 7.01
CA ILE A 478 1.58 -16.43 7.85
C ILE A 478 0.39 -17.34 8.17
N ASN A 479 0.08 -17.46 9.47
CA ASN A 479 -1.15 -18.09 9.95
C ASN A 479 -2.38 -17.23 9.58
N ILE A 480 -3.33 -17.81 8.84
CA ILE A 480 -4.55 -17.12 8.39
C ILE A 480 -5.45 -16.67 9.55
N TYR A 481 -5.45 -17.41 10.66
CA TYR A 481 -6.23 -17.04 11.85
C TYR A 481 -5.74 -15.72 12.43
N ASP A 482 -4.41 -15.52 12.47
CA ASP A 482 -3.79 -14.28 12.93
C ASP A 482 -4.05 -13.12 11.97
N VAL A 483 -4.17 -13.38 10.67
CA VAL A 483 -4.57 -12.36 9.68
C VAL A 483 -6.01 -11.88 9.92
N VAL A 484 -6.93 -12.80 10.19
CA VAL A 484 -8.34 -12.44 10.47
C VAL A 484 -8.42 -11.63 11.75
N ARG A 485 -7.77 -12.09 12.83
CA ARG A 485 -7.70 -11.37 14.11
C ARG A 485 -7.06 -9.99 13.95
N ALA A 486 -5.95 -9.89 13.21
CA ALA A 486 -5.31 -8.61 12.92
C ALA A 486 -6.21 -7.67 12.10
N GLY A 487 -6.97 -8.21 11.13
CA GLY A 487 -7.98 -7.46 10.39
C GLY A 487 -9.02 -6.84 11.32
N TRP A 488 -9.50 -7.62 12.28
CA TRP A 488 -10.46 -7.19 13.30
C TRP A 488 -9.92 -6.14 14.26
N ASP A 489 -8.70 -6.34 14.77
CA ASP A 489 -8.06 -5.46 15.75
C ASP A 489 -7.70 -4.11 15.15
N THR A 490 -7.16 -4.13 13.92
CA THR A 490 -6.73 -2.91 13.20
C THR A 490 -7.84 -2.29 12.35
N ARG A 491 -9.02 -2.94 12.30
CA ARG A 491 -10.20 -2.54 11.51
C ARG A 491 -9.90 -2.40 10.02
N VAL A 492 -9.10 -3.33 9.49
CA VAL A 492 -8.73 -3.36 8.08
C VAL A 492 -9.62 -4.40 7.37
N HIS A 493 -10.74 -3.93 6.84
CA HIS A 493 -11.75 -4.75 6.14
C HIS A 493 -11.15 -5.64 5.05
N ARG A 494 -10.13 -5.15 4.35
CA ARG A 494 -9.42 -5.91 3.31
C ARG A 494 -8.82 -7.22 3.83
N LEU A 495 -8.33 -7.25 5.07
CA LEU A 495 -7.77 -8.46 5.68
C LEU A 495 -8.88 -9.40 6.15
N GLU A 496 -10.01 -8.86 6.59
CA GLU A 496 -11.21 -9.63 6.94
C GLU A 496 -11.75 -10.38 5.71
N GLU A 497 -11.98 -9.67 4.61
CA GLU A 497 -12.39 -10.24 3.31
C GLU A 497 -11.37 -11.26 2.79
N PHE A 498 -10.08 -10.91 2.87
CA PHE A 498 -9.00 -11.81 2.43
C PHE A 498 -9.01 -13.10 3.24
N GLY A 499 -9.09 -13.02 4.57
CA GLY A 499 -9.10 -14.16 5.47
C GLY A 499 -10.34 -15.05 5.27
N ALA A 500 -11.53 -14.45 5.21
CA ALA A 500 -12.77 -15.18 4.95
C ALA A 500 -12.73 -15.90 3.59
N ARG A 501 -12.26 -15.23 2.53
CA ARG A 501 -12.10 -15.83 1.21
C ARG A 501 -11.08 -16.96 1.21
N TYR A 502 -9.92 -16.75 1.83
CA TYR A 502 -8.87 -17.77 1.90
C TYR A 502 -9.38 -19.05 2.59
N ILE A 503 -10.07 -18.89 3.73
CA ILE A 503 -10.69 -20.01 4.45
C ILE A 503 -11.78 -20.67 3.58
N ALA A 504 -12.66 -19.90 2.93
CA ALA A 504 -13.74 -20.46 2.11
C ALA A 504 -13.23 -21.32 0.93
N TYR A 505 -12.13 -20.93 0.31
CA TYR A 505 -11.51 -21.67 -0.81
C TYR A 505 -10.81 -22.96 -0.38
N ARG A 506 -10.57 -23.15 0.93
CA ARG A 506 -9.91 -24.32 1.52
C ARG A 506 -10.69 -24.83 2.74
N LEU A 507 -11.99 -24.62 2.76
CA LEU A 507 -12.83 -24.83 3.95
C LEU A 507 -12.75 -26.28 4.44
N GLU A 508 -12.59 -27.23 3.53
CA GLU A 508 -12.38 -28.65 3.82
C GLU A 508 -11.18 -28.93 4.76
N GLN A 509 -10.17 -28.05 4.78
CA GLN A 509 -9.00 -28.17 5.67
C GLN A 509 -9.30 -27.57 7.05
N TYR A 510 -9.98 -26.42 7.10
CA TYR A 510 -10.16 -25.64 8.34
C TYR A 510 -11.39 -26.03 9.17
N ILE A 511 -12.46 -26.53 8.54
CA ILE A 511 -13.77 -26.65 9.18
C ILE A 511 -13.80 -27.55 10.42
N ASP A 512 -12.92 -28.54 10.46
CA ASP A 512 -12.83 -29.51 11.54
C ASP A 512 -11.79 -29.12 12.62
N GLU A 513 -10.91 -28.14 12.35
CA GLU A 513 -9.88 -27.66 13.28
C GLU A 513 -10.49 -27.00 14.53
N GLU A 514 -9.79 -27.04 15.66
CA GLU A 514 -10.27 -26.40 16.90
C GLU A 514 -10.15 -24.88 16.85
N GLU A 515 -9.04 -24.38 16.30
CA GLU A 515 -8.77 -22.94 16.18
C GLU A 515 -9.82 -22.22 15.30
N PHE A 516 -10.30 -22.85 14.22
CA PHE A 516 -11.42 -22.31 13.45
C PHE A 516 -12.70 -22.16 14.29
N LYS A 517 -13.00 -23.11 15.18
CA LYS A 517 -14.18 -23.01 16.05
C LYS A 517 -14.05 -21.86 17.05
N GLU A 518 -12.84 -21.62 17.54
CA GLU A 518 -12.53 -20.49 18.40
C GLU A 518 -12.70 -19.18 17.65
N LEU A 519 -12.16 -19.07 16.44
CA LEU A 519 -12.31 -17.89 15.58
C LEU A 519 -13.79 -17.56 15.30
N VAL A 520 -14.62 -18.58 15.01
CA VAL A 520 -16.08 -18.39 14.82
C VAL A 520 -16.74 -17.89 16.10
N ARG A 521 -16.34 -18.42 17.27
CA ARG A 521 -16.85 -17.97 18.57
C ARG A 521 -16.43 -16.52 18.87
N GLU A 522 -15.20 -16.14 18.55
CA GLU A 522 -14.71 -14.75 18.65
C GLU A 522 -15.53 -13.82 17.77
N SER A 523 -15.72 -14.15 16.48
CA SER A 523 -16.56 -13.41 15.55
C SER A 523 -17.99 -13.21 16.11
N ALA A 524 -18.60 -14.28 16.62
CA ALA A 524 -19.94 -14.22 17.20
C ALA A 524 -20.05 -13.35 18.47
N ASN A 525 -18.94 -13.12 19.18
CA ASN A 525 -18.90 -12.32 20.41
C ASN A 525 -18.62 -10.84 20.17
N ARG A 526 -18.13 -10.46 18.98
CA ARG A 526 -17.82 -9.05 18.64
C ARG A 526 -19.07 -8.16 18.57
N ILE A 527 -20.26 -8.73 18.35
CA ILE A 527 -21.53 -8.00 18.24
C ILE A 527 -22.24 -7.94 19.61
N GLN A 528 -22.14 -6.80 20.30
CA GLN A 528 -22.76 -6.58 21.63
C GLN A 528 -24.29 -6.36 21.62
N LYS A 529 -24.92 -6.09 20.47
CA LYS A 529 -26.37 -5.87 20.35
C LYS A 529 -27.01 -6.89 19.42
N ARG A 530 -27.16 -8.12 19.89
CA ARG A 530 -27.86 -9.23 19.19
C ARG A 530 -29.38 -9.05 19.15
N GLN A 531 -29.89 -7.99 18.53
CA GLN A 531 -31.34 -7.83 18.36
C GLN A 531 -31.82 -7.71 16.92
N GLU A 532 -30.95 -7.74 15.91
CA GLU A 532 -31.39 -7.55 14.51
C GLU A 532 -30.86 -8.57 13.49
N THR A 533 -29.86 -9.40 13.79
CA THR A 533 -29.41 -10.48 12.88
C THR A 533 -28.99 -11.75 13.63
N ASP A 534 -29.55 -12.89 13.24
CA ASP A 534 -29.16 -14.24 13.70
C ASP A 534 -27.86 -14.73 13.04
N THR A 535 -27.01 -13.81 12.58
CA THR A 535 -25.89 -14.14 11.69
C THR A 535 -24.52 -13.85 12.30
N VAL A 536 -23.55 -14.69 11.95
CA VAL A 536 -22.13 -14.53 12.33
C VAL A 536 -21.41 -14.01 11.09
N GLU A 537 -20.89 -12.77 11.17
CA GLU A 537 -20.28 -12.07 10.03
C GLU A 537 -19.25 -12.93 9.29
N LEU A 538 -18.30 -13.54 10.01
CA LEU A 538 -17.28 -14.40 9.40
C LEU A 538 -17.89 -15.58 8.63
N ILE A 539 -18.96 -16.19 9.15
CA ILE A 539 -19.63 -17.33 8.50
C ILE A 539 -20.41 -16.87 7.27
N ASP A 540 -21.05 -15.71 7.32
CA ASP A 540 -21.73 -15.14 6.16
C ASP A 540 -20.76 -14.81 5.04
N ASP A 541 -19.60 -14.22 5.36
CA ASP A 541 -18.53 -13.95 4.40
C ASP A 541 -17.98 -15.26 3.81
N ILE A 542 -17.73 -16.28 4.64
CA ILE A 542 -17.30 -17.60 4.17
C ILE A 542 -18.35 -18.22 3.25
N ARG A 543 -19.65 -18.15 3.59
CA ARG A 543 -20.74 -18.65 2.73
C ARG A 543 -20.78 -17.92 1.39
N TYR A 544 -20.61 -16.60 1.40
CA TYR A 544 -20.54 -15.78 0.20
C TYR A 544 -19.40 -16.23 -0.71
N TYR A 545 -18.17 -16.29 -0.20
CA TYR A 545 -17.00 -16.71 -1.00
C TYR A 545 -17.03 -18.18 -1.40
N LEU A 546 -17.64 -19.05 -0.58
CA LEU A 546 -17.88 -20.44 -0.94
C LEU A 546 -18.84 -20.53 -2.13
N SER A 547 -19.90 -19.73 -2.13
CA SER A 547 -20.82 -19.66 -3.29
C SER A 547 -20.10 -19.15 -4.55
N GLU A 548 -19.19 -18.19 -4.42
CA GLU A 548 -18.37 -17.66 -5.52
C GLU A 548 -17.41 -18.73 -6.09
N ARG A 549 -16.70 -19.47 -5.21
CA ARG A 549 -15.80 -20.58 -5.58
C ARG A 549 -16.46 -21.57 -6.52
N PHE A 550 -17.69 -21.98 -6.22
CA PHE A 550 -18.43 -22.94 -7.03
C PHE A 550 -19.16 -22.27 -8.20
N ARG A 551 -19.60 -21.00 -8.09
CA ARG A 551 -20.22 -20.23 -9.17
C ARG A 551 -19.31 -20.06 -10.40
N LEU A 552 -18.04 -19.72 -10.18
CA LEU A 552 -17.06 -19.49 -11.24
C LEU A 552 -16.85 -20.74 -12.11
N ARG A 553 -16.93 -21.94 -11.52
CA ARG A 553 -16.84 -23.21 -12.27
C ARG A 553 -18.06 -23.49 -13.15
N PHE A 554 -19.22 -22.97 -12.79
CA PHE A 554 -20.40 -23.06 -13.65
C PHE A 554 -20.29 -22.12 -14.86
N GLU A 555 -19.73 -20.91 -14.71
CA GLU A 555 -19.63 -19.92 -15.80
C GLU A 555 -18.51 -20.24 -16.83
N ASP A 556 -17.37 -20.79 -16.41
CA ASP A 556 -16.26 -21.17 -17.31
C ASP A 556 -16.63 -22.32 -18.27
N ALA A 557 -17.50 -23.23 -17.86
CA ALA A 557 -17.96 -24.34 -18.69
C ALA A 557 -18.89 -23.93 -19.83
N PHE A 558 -19.70 -22.88 -19.64
CA PHE A 558 -20.55 -22.35 -20.72
C PHE A 558 -19.73 -21.69 -21.82
N LEU A 559 -18.51 -21.23 -21.54
CA LEU A 559 -17.62 -20.67 -22.56
C LEU A 559 -17.02 -21.76 -23.45
N ASP A 560 -16.68 -22.93 -22.90
CA ASP A 560 -16.20 -24.08 -23.70
C ASP A 560 -17.33 -24.70 -24.54
N GLU A 561 -18.56 -24.83 -24.01
CA GLU A 561 -19.71 -25.29 -24.80
C GLU A 561 -20.08 -24.31 -25.94
N MET A 562 -19.91 -23.00 -25.74
CA MET A 562 -20.16 -22.00 -26.78
C MET A 562 -19.04 -21.89 -27.83
N MET A 563 -17.87 -22.46 -27.59
CA MET A 563 -16.78 -22.50 -28.57
C MET A 563 -16.86 -23.72 -29.52
N ASP A 564 -17.60 -24.76 -29.15
CA ASP A 564 -17.78 -25.98 -29.96
C ASP A 564 -19.11 -26.04 -30.73
N GLU A 565 -20.08 -25.18 -30.44
CA GLU A 565 -21.34 -25.11 -31.20
C GLU A 565 -21.42 -23.87 -32.11
N ALA A 566 -20.76 -23.95 -33.25
CA ALA A 566 -21.13 -23.17 -34.43
C ALA A 566 -22.39 -23.79 -35.10
N ASP A 567 -23.52 -23.79 -34.40
CA ASP A 567 -24.87 -23.93 -35.00
C ASP A 567 -25.96 -23.69 -33.94
N ILE A 568 -26.30 -22.42 -33.70
CA ILE A 568 -27.44 -22.06 -32.83
C ILE A 568 -28.68 -21.89 -33.69
N ASN A 569 -29.67 -22.78 -33.53
CA ASN A 569 -31.07 -22.42 -33.71
C ASN A 569 -32.00 -23.16 -32.74
N GLU A 570 -32.84 -22.35 -32.08
CA GLU A 570 -34.07 -22.67 -31.35
C GLU A 570 -33.98 -23.38 -29.98
N ALA A 571 -33.86 -22.57 -28.92
CA ALA A 571 -34.68 -22.73 -27.70
C ALA A 571 -34.59 -21.49 -26.77
N ALA A 572 -35.27 -20.40 -27.12
CA ALA A 572 -35.56 -19.32 -26.17
C ALA A 572 -37.01 -18.83 -26.35
N ALA A 573 -37.96 -19.60 -25.80
CA ALA A 573 -39.35 -19.19 -25.65
C ALA A 573 -39.79 -19.41 -24.21
N HIS A 574 -39.45 -18.48 -23.33
CA HIS A 574 -40.38 -17.81 -22.41
C HIS A 574 -39.63 -16.98 -21.37
N VAL A 575 -39.77 -15.65 -21.47
CA VAL A 575 -40.16 -14.68 -20.42
C VAL A 575 -39.66 -13.30 -20.87
N GLN A 576 -40.60 -12.43 -21.26
CA GLN A 576 -40.37 -10.99 -21.48
C GLN A 576 -40.70 -10.22 -20.17
N PRO A 577 -40.18 -8.99 -19.98
CA PRO A 577 -40.85 -7.81 -20.55
C PRO A 577 -39.88 -6.80 -21.21
N GLU A 578 -40.22 -6.41 -22.44
CA GLU A 578 -40.60 -5.03 -22.86
C GLU A 578 -39.44 -4.16 -23.39
N ARG A 579 -39.46 -3.92 -24.71
CA ARG A 579 -39.13 -2.61 -25.31
C ARG A 579 -39.72 -2.48 -26.71
N HIS A 580 -40.17 -1.26 -26.98
CA HIS A 580 -40.96 -0.82 -28.12
C HIS A 580 -40.26 -0.94 -29.49
N GLU A 581 -41.13 -1.14 -30.49
CA GLU A 581 -41.02 -1.07 -31.95
C GLU A 581 -39.92 -0.14 -32.52
N TYR A 582 -39.28 -0.56 -33.62
CA TYR A 582 -39.61 -0.05 -34.97
C TYR A 582 -38.90 -0.84 -36.09
N ASP A 583 -39.72 -1.18 -37.09
CA ASP A 583 -39.50 -1.24 -38.54
C ASP A 583 -39.01 -2.48 -39.30
N GLN A 584 -39.64 -2.59 -40.47
CA GLN A 584 -39.78 -3.70 -41.41
C GLN A 584 -38.64 -3.75 -42.44
N LEU A 585 -38.44 -4.90 -43.08
CA LEU A 585 -38.71 -5.08 -44.53
C LEU A 585 -38.32 -6.49 -45.06
N HIS A 586 -39.19 -6.98 -45.93
CA HIS A 586 -39.18 -8.19 -46.78
C HIS A 586 -37.93 -8.30 -47.70
N ALA A 587 -37.58 -9.39 -48.40
CA ALA A 587 -38.39 -10.41 -49.10
C ALA A 587 -37.49 -11.55 -49.67
N ASN A 588 -38.13 -12.71 -49.95
CA ASN A 588 -37.97 -13.63 -51.10
C ASN A 588 -36.58 -14.31 -51.35
N GLU A 589 -36.46 -15.57 -51.78
CA GLU A 589 -37.27 -16.40 -52.69
C GLU A 589 -36.80 -17.89 -52.63
N ASN A 590 -37.72 -18.83 -52.89
CA ASN A 590 -37.52 -20.30 -53.01
C ASN A 590 -37.03 -20.71 -54.45
N PRO A 591 -37.10 -21.99 -54.90
CA PRO A 591 -36.18 -23.12 -54.66
C PRO A 591 -35.86 -23.93 -55.97
N VAL A 592 -34.89 -24.86 -55.99
CA VAL A 592 -34.88 -26.08 -56.87
C VAL A 592 -33.82 -27.06 -56.31
N ASP A 593 -34.14 -28.21 -55.72
CA ASP A 593 -34.45 -29.56 -56.25
C ASP A 593 -33.37 -30.20 -57.15
N GLU A 594 -32.79 -31.32 -56.68
CA GLU A 594 -32.51 -32.53 -57.46
C GLU A 594 -32.11 -33.68 -56.50
N GLY A 595 -32.96 -34.71 -56.43
CA GLY A 595 -32.83 -35.83 -55.49
C GLY A 595 -32.12 -37.08 -56.02
N TYR A 596 -31.96 -38.09 -55.15
CA TYR A 596 -31.96 -39.51 -55.51
C TYR A 596 -32.49 -40.35 -54.34
N SER A 597 -33.26 -41.37 -54.71
CA SER A 597 -34.16 -42.23 -53.93
C SER A 597 -33.51 -43.38 -53.16
N GLY A 598 -34.17 -43.85 -52.07
CA GLY A 598 -34.31 -45.29 -51.82
C GLY A 598 -34.20 -45.82 -50.38
N SER A 599 -35.28 -45.69 -49.59
CA SER A 599 -35.92 -46.65 -48.64
C SER A 599 -35.13 -47.48 -47.58
N PRO A 600 -35.79 -47.87 -46.47
CA PRO A 600 -35.19 -47.97 -45.13
C PRO A 600 -34.86 -49.40 -44.68
N ALA A 601 -33.83 -49.56 -43.84
CA ALA A 601 -33.57 -50.81 -43.13
C ALA A 601 -33.13 -50.56 -41.67
N LYS A 602 -34.07 -50.86 -40.76
CA LYS A 602 -33.95 -51.45 -39.42
C LYS A 602 -32.61 -51.31 -38.68
N GLY A 603 -32.73 -50.71 -37.49
CA GLY A 603 -31.66 -50.55 -36.52
C GLY A 603 -31.08 -51.85 -35.95
N LEU A 604 -29.87 -51.66 -35.44
CA LEU A 604 -29.16 -52.45 -34.44
C LEU A 604 -28.39 -51.46 -33.56
N PRO A 605 -28.28 -51.72 -32.25
CA PRO A 605 -27.67 -50.79 -31.29
C PRO A 605 -26.15 -50.77 -31.48
N VAL A 606 -25.56 -49.58 -31.38
CA VAL A 606 -24.11 -49.43 -31.31
C VAL A 606 -23.79 -49.20 -29.84
N ASP A 607 -23.09 -50.17 -29.26
CA ASP A 607 -22.47 -50.09 -27.94
C ASP A 607 -21.55 -48.86 -27.89
N GLU A 608 -21.80 -47.97 -26.92
CA GLU A 608 -20.85 -46.96 -26.49
C GLU A 608 -19.63 -47.67 -25.91
N VAL A 609 -18.50 -47.51 -26.59
CA VAL A 609 -17.19 -47.95 -26.09
C VAL A 609 -16.74 -46.90 -25.07
N GLU A 610 -16.97 -47.20 -23.79
CA GLU A 610 -16.37 -46.48 -22.66
C GLU A 610 -14.84 -46.48 -22.80
N ALA A 611 -14.26 -45.29 -22.97
CA ALA A 611 -12.89 -45.03 -22.52
C ALA A 611 -12.87 -45.13 -20.98
N PRO A 612 -11.74 -45.48 -20.33
CA PRO A 612 -11.71 -45.66 -18.88
C PRO A 612 -11.95 -44.30 -18.20
N GLY A 613 -13.19 -44.07 -17.78
CA GLY A 613 -13.61 -42.84 -17.12
C GLY A 613 -12.91 -42.69 -15.79
N THR A 614 -12.23 -41.56 -15.61
CA THR A 614 -11.77 -41.08 -14.31
C THR A 614 -13.00 -41.03 -13.40
N ILE A 615 -13.09 -41.92 -12.41
CA ILE A 615 -14.22 -41.94 -11.47
C ILE A 615 -14.11 -40.68 -10.61
N VAL A 616 -14.95 -39.69 -10.89
CA VAL A 616 -15.04 -38.45 -10.13
C VAL A 616 -15.73 -38.76 -8.79
N ARG A 617 -15.19 -38.28 -7.66
CA ARG A 617 -15.70 -38.60 -6.31
C ARG A 617 -15.89 -37.36 -5.45
N THR A 618 -16.97 -37.27 -4.69
CA THR A 618 -17.21 -36.16 -3.75
C THR A 618 -16.20 -36.16 -2.59
N LEU A 619 -16.17 -35.08 -1.80
CA LEU A 619 -15.35 -34.95 -0.59
C LEU A 619 -15.59 -36.10 0.42
N ASP A 620 -16.80 -36.66 0.43
CA ASP A 620 -17.18 -37.80 1.29
C ASP A 620 -16.93 -39.17 0.61
N GLY A 621 -16.34 -39.18 -0.60
CA GLY A 621 -15.90 -40.37 -1.31
C GLY A 621 -16.97 -41.08 -2.15
N GLU A 622 -18.16 -40.49 -2.28
CA GLU A 622 -19.25 -40.99 -3.14
C GLU A 622 -18.94 -40.75 -4.62
N ILE A 623 -19.43 -41.62 -5.50
CA ILE A 623 -19.20 -41.48 -6.95
C ILE A 623 -20.08 -40.33 -7.47
N ALA A 624 -19.45 -39.28 -7.96
CA ALA A 624 -20.10 -38.23 -8.72
C ALA A 624 -20.08 -38.61 -10.20
N GLY A 625 -21.20 -38.45 -10.90
CA GLY A 625 -21.31 -38.81 -12.32
C GLY A 625 -20.36 -37.99 -13.19
N ASP A 626 -20.35 -36.67 -12.97
CA ASP A 626 -19.50 -35.68 -13.64
C ASP A 626 -18.95 -34.66 -12.62
N GLU A 627 -18.06 -33.78 -13.07
CA GLU A 627 -17.42 -32.75 -12.26
C GLU A 627 -18.42 -31.69 -11.75
N PHE A 628 -19.48 -31.39 -12.51
CA PHE A 628 -20.53 -30.45 -12.08
C PHE A 628 -21.36 -30.99 -10.92
N ALA A 629 -21.77 -32.26 -11.00
CA ALA A 629 -22.48 -32.94 -9.93
C ALA A 629 -21.58 -33.07 -8.70
N GLN A 630 -20.29 -33.34 -8.89
CA GLN A 630 -19.31 -33.37 -7.81
C GLN A 630 -19.26 -32.02 -7.07
N ASP A 631 -19.17 -30.92 -7.80
CA ASP A 631 -19.06 -29.58 -7.24
C ASP A 631 -20.35 -29.11 -6.55
N ALA A 632 -21.51 -29.38 -7.15
CA ALA A 632 -22.80 -29.10 -6.51
C ALA A 632 -22.96 -29.89 -5.20
N LEU A 633 -22.55 -31.16 -5.18
CA LEU A 633 -22.58 -32.00 -3.98
C LEU A 633 -21.57 -31.53 -2.93
N ASN A 634 -20.34 -31.21 -3.34
CA ASN A 634 -19.29 -30.69 -2.45
C ASN A 634 -19.70 -29.38 -1.79
N TYR A 635 -20.34 -28.47 -2.54
CA TYR A 635 -20.90 -27.24 -2.01
C TYR A 635 -21.94 -27.51 -0.90
N GLN A 636 -22.88 -28.43 -1.16
CA GLN A 636 -23.89 -28.82 -0.16
C GLN A 636 -23.27 -29.48 1.08
N ILE A 637 -22.28 -30.36 0.90
CA ILE A 637 -21.55 -31.00 2.01
C ILE A 637 -20.89 -29.95 2.89
N LEU A 638 -20.17 -29.00 2.31
CA LEU A 638 -19.47 -27.96 3.06
C LEU A 638 -20.43 -27.01 3.79
N LEU A 639 -21.56 -26.63 3.18
CA LEU A 639 -22.61 -25.89 3.87
C LEU A 639 -23.20 -26.68 5.04
N GLY A 640 -23.47 -27.97 4.85
CA GLY A 640 -23.96 -28.84 5.92
C GLY A 640 -22.97 -28.96 7.08
N LYS A 641 -21.66 -29.02 6.79
CA LYS A 641 -20.62 -28.99 7.83
C LYS A 641 -20.61 -27.66 8.61
N ILE A 642 -20.84 -26.52 7.94
CA ILE A 642 -20.96 -25.21 8.62
C ILE A 642 -22.16 -25.22 9.56
N GLU A 643 -23.32 -25.73 9.14
CA GLU A 643 -24.51 -25.83 9.97
C GLU A 643 -24.27 -26.71 11.21
N VAL A 644 -23.62 -27.86 11.04
CA VAL A 644 -23.26 -28.74 12.15
C VAL A 644 -22.30 -28.04 13.13
N LEU A 645 -21.32 -27.27 12.62
CA LEU A 645 -20.41 -26.48 13.44
C LEU A 645 -21.16 -25.42 14.26
N MET A 646 -22.03 -24.65 13.62
CA MET A 646 -22.86 -23.63 14.26
C MET A 646 -23.74 -24.21 15.37
N GLY A 647 -24.36 -25.36 15.12
CA GLY A 647 -25.18 -26.04 16.13
C GLY A 647 -24.38 -26.60 17.29
N ARG A 648 -23.17 -27.10 17.06
CA ARG A 648 -22.25 -27.49 18.15
C ARG A 648 -21.82 -26.31 19.01
N LEU A 649 -21.69 -25.12 18.42
CA LEU A 649 -21.30 -23.90 19.13
C LEU A 649 -22.49 -23.22 19.82
N GLY A 650 -23.72 -23.70 19.62
CA GLY A 650 -24.93 -23.09 20.16
C GLY A 650 -25.20 -21.69 19.58
N LEU A 651 -24.78 -21.49 18.33
CA LEU A 651 -24.91 -20.24 17.59
C LEU A 651 -26.07 -20.29 16.57
N ASP A 652 -26.89 -21.32 16.63
CA ASP A 652 -28.12 -21.43 15.83
C ASP A 652 -29.15 -20.41 16.35
N GLY A 653 -29.51 -19.45 15.49
CA GLY A 653 -30.69 -18.59 15.65
C GLY A 653 -31.91 -19.15 14.94
#